data_AF-A0A833ZNN4-F1
#
_entry.id   AF-A0A833ZNN4-F1
#
_cell.length_a   1.000
_cell.length_b   1.000
_cell.length_c   1.000
_cell.angle_alpha   90.00
_cell.angle_beta   90.00
_cell.angle_gamma   90.00
#
_symmetry.space_group_name_H-M   'P 1'
#
loop_
_entity.id
_entity.type
_entity.pdbx_description
1 polymer ?
#
loop_
_entity_poly.entity_id
_entity_poly.type
_entity_poly.pdbx_seq_one_letter_code
_entity_poly.pdbx_strand_id
1 'polypeptide(L)'
;MATLEEEFTLSAVPLGAGPDGLLGVEQSDKTDQFLVTDSGRTVILYKVSDQKPLGSWSVKQGQIITCPAVCNFQTGEYIVVHDNKVLRLWTNEDVNLDKVFKATLSADVYRVHSVQGTEPLVLFKEGAVRGLEALLAEPQQKIETVISEEEVIKWTKIFMVFRHPVLIFITERHGNYFAYVQMFNSRVLSKYTLLIGQEEKSVIQSFAASVDRKFISLMSLSSDGCIYETLIPIHLSDPENNQNQKVVSSLLLQTVASGNARRGVALAVLDQDHVAVLGPPLPASRECLSIWNTKFQTLQISKELSQGTSGQLWYYGDNLFMLHGKFLSVIPYKCEASSLAGALGKLKNSQDPGAHTVPQFVNWETSQGYGLGSQNSESSKRVLRRRKMEASVQPEVPASKQLLSTIKKDSEKHIEVELRKFLAIKRTPDFHTIIGDIVIGLLGRCKTEPSFYPRNSLMQLVQMHVLSYSLCPGLMEVALERTDVQMLQLCLQQFPDIPEAVTCACLKVFLSVGDSTLQETSVNMESVSEYSDAAHDEKMEAQTEILQNGFNPEEDSCDNCERALKEKPQATVEETASCPVIPKRAALLNAILRSAYSEAFLLPHLKDIPAQHITLFLQYLYFLYLKCSENATMTLPGVHPPTLNQIMDWICLLLDANFTVVVMIPEAKKLLLSLYKFVKSQICICSELNKIEVSFRELQKLNQEKNSRELYSIEVLELF
;
A
#
# COMPACT_ATOMS: atom_id res chain seq x y z
N MET A 1 -8.22 3.97 5.11
CA MET A 1 -7.56 4.78 6.17
C MET A 1 -8.16 6.18 6.13
N ALA A 2 -8.13 6.94 7.22
CA ALA A 2 -8.53 8.35 7.18
C ALA A 2 -7.60 9.17 6.29
N THR A 3 -8.17 10.11 5.55
CA THR A 3 -7.44 11.07 4.72
C THR A 3 -7.96 12.48 4.98
N LEU A 4 -7.04 13.45 4.98
CA LEU A 4 -7.33 14.88 5.04
C LEU A 4 -7.04 15.43 3.65
N GLU A 5 -8.04 16.04 3.02
CA GLU A 5 -7.89 16.66 1.70
C GLU A 5 -7.24 18.06 1.82
N GLU A 6 -7.08 18.73 0.68
CA GLU A 6 -6.48 20.06 0.63
C GLU A 6 -7.34 21.06 1.41
N GLU A 7 -6.69 21.85 2.26
CA GLU A 7 -7.36 22.88 3.06
C GLU A 7 -7.60 24.12 2.23
N PHE A 8 -8.76 24.73 2.42
CA PHE A 8 -9.07 26.03 1.84
C PHE A 8 -9.67 26.97 2.88
N THR A 9 -9.55 28.27 2.62
CA THR A 9 -9.99 29.33 3.52
C THR A 9 -11.37 29.86 3.09
N LEU A 10 -12.32 29.88 4.01
CA LEU A 10 -13.70 30.35 3.78
C LEU A 10 -13.88 31.87 3.92
N SER A 11 -13.26 32.46 4.94
CA SER A 11 -13.40 33.90 5.22
C SER A 11 -12.08 34.60 4.94
N ALA A 12 -12.09 35.63 4.08
CA ALA A 12 -11.00 36.60 3.95
C ALA A 12 -11.19 37.82 4.89
N VAL A 13 -12.35 37.93 5.55
CA VAL A 13 -12.64 38.99 6.52
C VAL A 13 -11.98 38.61 7.85
N PRO A 14 -11.16 39.51 8.45
CA PRO A 14 -10.51 39.21 9.72
C PRO A 14 -11.58 39.06 10.81
N LEU A 15 -11.82 37.81 11.19
CA LEU A 15 -12.62 37.47 12.38
C LEU A 15 -11.92 38.04 13.61
N GLY A 16 -12.69 38.39 14.64
CA GLY A 16 -12.17 39.06 15.85
C GLY A 16 -10.90 38.38 16.37
N ALA A 17 -9.81 39.13 16.54
CA ALA A 17 -8.53 38.58 16.96
C ALA A 17 -8.58 38.15 18.44
N GLY A 18 -8.78 36.86 18.70
CA GLY A 18 -8.74 36.26 20.04
C GLY A 18 -9.39 34.87 20.10
N PRO A 19 -9.18 34.10 21.19
CA PRO A 19 -9.87 32.83 21.44
C PRO A 19 -11.40 32.99 21.50
N ASP A 20 -11.88 34.22 21.77
CA ASP A 20 -13.29 34.57 21.81
C ASP A 20 -13.82 35.10 20.47
N GLY A 21 -13.05 35.09 19.37
CA GLY A 21 -13.42 35.76 18.11
C GLY A 21 -14.60 35.13 17.35
N LEU A 22 -14.71 33.80 17.37
CA LEU A 22 -15.77 33.07 16.68
C LEU A 22 -16.63 32.33 17.69
N LEU A 23 -17.95 32.54 17.67
CA LEU A 23 -18.88 31.87 18.57
C LEU A 23 -19.22 30.47 18.09
N GLY A 24 -19.35 30.27 16.78
CA GLY A 24 -19.63 28.96 16.22
C GLY A 24 -19.89 28.95 14.73
N VAL A 25 -19.80 27.74 14.18
CA VAL A 25 -20.26 27.38 12.83
C VAL A 25 -21.44 26.44 13.02
N GLU A 26 -22.57 26.69 12.35
CA GLU A 26 -23.79 25.87 12.43
C GLU A 26 -24.35 25.62 11.01
N GLN A 27 -25.07 24.51 10.81
CA GLN A 27 -25.64 24.15 9.51
C GLN A 27 -26.93 24.93 9.20
N SER A 28 -27.13 25.31 7.93
CA SER A 28 -28.39 25.88 7.41
C SER A 28 -29.38 24.80 6.97
N ASP A 29 -30.59 25.21 6.58
CA ASP A 29 -31.63 24.42 5.91
C ASP A 29 -31.13 23.63 4.68
N LYS A 30 -30.15 24.17 3.95
CA LYS A 30 -29.59 23.56 2.73
C LYS A 30 -28.28 22.83 3.00
N THR A 31 -28.10 21.70 2.33
CA THR A 31 -26.82 20.99 2.27
C THR A 31 -25.73 21.92 1.72
N ASP A 32 -24.54 21.92 2.35
CA ASP A 32 -23.38 22.74 1.97
C ASP A 32 -23.48 24.25 2.31
N GLN A 33 -24.49 24.66 3.09
CA GLN A 33 -24.62 26.04 3.60
C GLN A 33 -24.43 26.10 5.11
N PHE A 34 -23.59 27.03 5.57
CA PHE A 34 -23.17 27.12 6.97
C PHE A 34 -23.22 28.57 7.48
N LEU A 35 -23.80 28.75 8.66
CA LEU A 35 -23.83 30.01 9.40
C LEU A 35 -22.57 30.13 10.24
N VAL A 36 -21.80 31.17 9.99
CA VAL A 36 -20.59 31.52 10.74
C VAL A 36 -20.93 32.74 11.60
N THR A 37 -20.87 32.56 12.92
CA THR A 37 -21.21 33.62 13.88
C THR A 37 -19.95 34.16 14.54
N ASP A 38 -19.60 35.40 14.23
CA ASP A 38 -18.51 36.14 14.87
C ASP A 38 -19.00 36.74 16.20
N SER A 39 -18.16 36.69 17.23
CA SER A 39 -18.50 37.13 18.59
C SER A 39 -18.68 38.63 18.75
N GLY A 40 -18.35 39.40 17.72
CA GLY A 40 -18.71 40.80 17.67
C GLY A 40 -20.20 40.94 17.41
N ARG A 41 -20.53 41.02 16.11
CA ARG A 41 -21.84 41.52 15.69
C ARG A 41 -22.42 40.84 14.47
N THR A 42 -21.68 39.93 13.84
CA THR A 42 -21.98 39.52 12.47
C THR A 42 -22.28 38.03 12.38
N VAL A 43 -23.32 37.70 11.62
CA VAL A 43 -23.65 36.35 11.18
C VAL A 43 -23.50 36.32 9.68
N ILE A 44 -22.74 35.37 9.14
CA ILE A 44 -22.50 35.24 7.71
C ILE A 44 -22.90 33.84 7.27
N LEU A 45 -23.74 33.74 6.24
CA LEU A 45 -24.08 32.47 5.61
C LEU A 45 -23.08 32.20 4.47
N TYR A 46 -22.37 31.09 4.52
CA TYR A 46 -21.42 30.67 3.49
C TYR A 46 -21.94 29.44 2.74
N LYS A 47 -21.65 29.38 1.44
CA LYS A 47 -21.68 28.14 0.67
C LYS A 47 -20.25 27.62 0.54
N VAL A 48 -20.00 26.43 1.08
CA VAL A 48 -18.63 25.92 1.25
C VAL A 48 -18.00 25.48 -0.06
N SER A 49 -18.75 24.79 -0.93
CA SER A 49 -18.26 24.38 -2.25
C SER A 49 -17.80 25.55 -3.14
N ASP A 50 -18.50 26.69 -3.08
CA ASP A 50 -18.18 27.86 -3.89
C ASP A 50 -17.24 28.86 -3.18
N GLN A 51 -16.94 28.63 -1.90
CA GLN A 51 -16.19 29.53 -1.01
C GLN A 51 -16.74 30.97 -1.00
N LYS A 52 -18.07 31.12 -1.08
CA LYS A 52 -18.75 32.42 -1.21
C LYS A 52 -19.71 32.70 -0.06
N PRO A 53 -19.68 33.93 0.49
CA PRO A 53 -20.73 34.39 1.38
C PRO A 53 -22.01 34.64 0.56
N LEU A 54 -23.12 34.07 1.01
CA LEU A 54 -24.46 34.26 0.44
C LEU A 54 -25.22 35.41 1.11
N GLY A 55 -24.97 35.63 2.40
CA GLY A 55 -25.62 36.68 3.19
C GLY A 55 -24.79 37.07 4.41
N SER A 56 -24.93 38.33 4.84
CA SER A 56 -24.25 38.85 6.03
C SER A 56 -25.20 39.78 6.78
N TRP A 57 -25.37 39.50 8.06
CA TRP A 57 -26.30 40.21 8.94
C TRP A 57 -25.58 40.69 10.17
N SER A 58 -25.82 41.94 10.56
CA SER A 58 -25.15 42.55 11.71
C SER A 58 -26.13 43.18 12.68
N VAL A 59 -25.89 43.01 13.98
CA VAL A 59 -26.63 43.73 15.04
C VAL A 59 -26.14 45.17 15.19
N LYS A 60 -26.92 46.05 15.84
CA LYS A 60 -26.55 47.47 16.00
C LYS A 60 -25.22 47.63 16.72
N GLN A 61 -24.56 48.76 16.44
CA GLN A 61 -23.41 49.19 17.21
C GLN A 61 -23.77 49.30 18.70
N GLY A 62 -23.03 48.58 19.54
CA GLY A 62 -23.28 48.49 20.99
C GLY A 62 -23.98 47.21 21.44
N GLN A 63 -24.60 46.45 20.53
CA GLN A 63 -25.12 45.11 20.80
C GLN A 63 -24.06 44.06 20.51
N ILE A 64 -24.12 42.94 21.22
CA ILE A 64 -23.17 41.83 21.08
C ILE A 64 -23.95 40.53 20.94
N ILE A 65 -23.58 39.73 19.93
CA ILE A 65 -24.13 38.37 19.79
C ILE A 65 -23.52 37.50 20.88
N THR A 66 -24.35 36.77 21.64
CA THR A 66 -23.89 36.01 22.81
C THR A 66 -23.92 34.50 22.62
N CYS A 67 -24.58 34.00 21.57
CA CYS A 67 -24.57 32.59 21.20
C CYS A 67 -24.49 32.40 19.67
N PRO A 68 -24.07 31.22 19.19
CA PRO A 68 -24.10 30.91 17.76
C PRO A 68 -25.51 31.07 17.18
N ALA A 69 -25.59 31.62 15.98
CA ALA A 69 -26.84 31.64 15.22
C ALA A 69 -27.15 30.25 14.67
N VAL A 70 -28.42 29.84 14.72
CA VAL A 70 -28.88 28.53 14.26
C VAL A 70 -30.03 28.68 13.26
N CYS A 71 -30.20 27.68 12.39
CA CYS A 71 -31.35 27.60 11.49
C CYS A 71 -32.47 26.75 12.12
N ASN A 72 -33.70 27.21 12.07
CA ASN A 72 -34.88 26.40 12.32
C ASN A 72 -35.15 25.54 11.08
N PHE A 73 -34.87 24.24 11.16
CA PHE A 73 -35.07 23.32 10.04
C PHE A 73 -36.54 23.10 9.66
N GLN A 74 -37.51 23.49 10.51
CA GLN A 74 -38.93 23.37 10.22
C GLN A 74 -39.46 24.56 9.42
N THR A 75 -39.02 25.78 9.74
CA THR A 75 -39.50 27.03 9.11
C THR A 75 -38.53 27.61 8.09
N GLY A 76 -37.26 27.24 8.14
CA GLY A 76 -36.18 27.84 7.33
C GLY A 76 -35.69 29.20 7.86
N GLU A 77 -36.21 29.65 9.02
CA GLU A 77 -35.79 30.91 9.65
C GLU A 77 -34.49 30.75 10.42
N TYR A 78 -33.74 31.83 10.56
CA TYR A 78 -32.53 31.92 11.36
C TYR A 78 -32.81 32.59 12.70
N ILE A 79 -32.13 32.10 13.73
CA ILE A 79 -32.32 32.54 15.12
C ILE A 79 -30.98 32.93 15.71
N VAL A 80 -30.96 34.06 16.42
CA VAL A 80 -29.78 34.53 17.15
C VAL A 80 -30.21 35.18 18.44
N VAL A 81 -29.37 35.05 19.47
CA VAL A 81 -29.54 35.76 20.74
C VAL A 81 -28.41 36.77 20.90
N HIS A 82 -28.80 38.01 21.20
CA HIS A 82 -27.88 39.09 21.53
C HIS A 82 -28.16 39.62 22.94
N ASP A 83 -27.12 40.17 23.56
CA ASP A 83 -27.15 40.73 24.92
C ASP A 83 -27.73 39.74 25.96
N ASN A 84 -27.45 38.44 25.79
CA ASN A 84 -27.90 37.31 26.61
C ASN A 84 -29.41 37.04 26.68
N LYS A 85 -30.29 38.00 26.37
CA LYS A 85 -31.75 37.88 26.58
C LYS A 85 -32.60 38.13 25.35
N VAL A 86 -32.06 38.76 24.32
CA VAL A 86 -32.86 39.23 23.20
C VAL A 86 -32.74 38.27 22.03
N LEU A 87 -33.83 37.59 21.72
CA LEU A 87 -33.95 36.66 20.61
C LEU A 87 -34.46 37.38 19.37
N ARG A 88 -33.82 37.13 18.21
CA ARG A 88 -34.28 37.60 16.89
C ARG A 88 -34.49 36.43 15.94
N LEU A 89 -35.52 36.55 15.09
CA LEU A 89 -35.80 35.64 13.98
C LEU A 89 -35.77 36.40 12.66
N TRP A 90 -35.13 35.85 11.64
CA TRP A 90 -35.08 36.43 10.29
C TRP A 90 -34.96 35.35 9.22
N THR A 91 -35.13 35.74 7.97
CA THR A 91 -35.00 34.89 6.78
C THR A 91 -33.91 35.43 5.84
N ASN A 92 -33.60 34.68 4.77
CA ASN A 92 -32.66 35.15 3.74
C ASN A 92 -33.12 36.43 3.02
N GLU A 93 -34.40 36.76 3.04
CA GLU A 93 -34.95 37.96 2.39
C GLU A 93 -34.76 39.22 3.24
N ASP A 94 -34.52 39.06 4.54
CA ASP A 94 -34.37 40.17 5.47
C ASP A 94 -32.99 40.82 5.34
N VAL A 95 -32.94 42.08 4.89
CA VAL A 95 -31.68 42.81 4.69
C VAL A 95 -31.10 43.37 5.99
N ASN A 96 -31.94 43.64 7.00
CA ASN A 96 -31.52 44.30 8.24
C ASN A 96 -32.15 43.66 9.47
N LEU A 97 -31.30 43.10 10.35
CA LEU A 97 -31.70 42.47 11.61
C LEU A 97 -32.48 43.40 12.55
N ASP A 98 -32.41 44.71 12.42
CA ASP A 98 -33.09 45.64 13.33
C ASP A 98 -34.58 45.77 13.10
N LYS A 99 -35.03 45.38 11.91
CA LYS A 99 -36.44 45.46 11.51
C LYS A 99 -37.16 44.12 11.66
N VAL A 100 -36.41 43.06 11.93
CA VAL A 100 -36.94 41.70 12.06
C VAL A 100 -37.59 41.50 13.42
N PHE A 101 -38.26 40.36 13.58
CA PHE A 101 -38.91 40.01 14.83
C PHE A 101 -37.90 39.99 16.00
N LYS A 102 -38.32 40.53 17.15
CA LYS A 102 -37.53 40.59 18.37
C LYS A 102 -38.39 40.23 19.58
N ALA A 103 -37.90 39.32 20.40
CA ALA A 103 -38.47 38.99 21.71
C ALA A 103 -37.39 39.13 22.80
N THR A 104 -37.74 39.76 23.92
CA THR A 104 -36.88 39.80 25.11
C THR A 104 -37.33 38.72 26.07
N LEU A 105 -36.42 37.84 26.47
CA LEU A 105 -36.67 36.73 27.39
C LEU A 105 -36.49 37.18 28.85
N SER A 106 -37.11 36.45 29.78
CA SER A 106 -37.04 36.75 31.23
C SER A 106 -35.68 36.42 31.86
N ALA A 107 -34.97 35.42 31.32
CA ALA A 107 -33.69 34.92 31.83
C ALA A 107 -32.58 34.90 30.77
N ASP A 108 -31.33 34.79 31.22
CA ASP A 108 -30.14 34.72 30.37
C ASP A 108 -30.06 33.38 29.62
N VAL A 109 -29.92 33.44 28.30
CA VAL A 109 -29.69 32.30 27.43
C VAL A 109 -28.22 31.91 27.45
N TYR A 110 -27.96 30.60 27.54
CA TYR A 110 -26.64 30.02 27.34
C TYR A 110 -26.40 29.67 25.87
N ARG A 111 -27.30 28.88 25.27
CA ARG A 111 -27.18 28.46 23.86
C ARG A 111 -28.54 28.08 23.27
N VAL A 112 -28.70 28.30 21.97
CA VAL A 112 -29.82 27.76 21.18
C VAL A 112 -29.31 26.54 20.42
N HIS A 113 -30.04 25.42 20.52
CA HIS A 113 -29.76 24.18 19.82
C HIS A 113 -30.81 23.94 18.76
N SER A 114 -30.38 23.59 17.56
CA SER A 114 -31.27 23.17 16.48
C SER A 114 -30.83 21.83 15.93
N VAL A 115 -31.79 20.97 15.61
CA VAL A 115 -31.56 19.67 14.99
C VAL A 115 -32.71 19.35 14.04
N GLN A 116 -32.43 18.62 12.97
CA GLN A 116 -33.45 18.28 11.97
C GLN A 116 -34.60 17.48 12.59
N GLY A 117 -35.84 17.87 12.27
CA GLY A 117 -37.06 17.18 12.67
C GLY A 117 -37.73 17.69 13.95
N THR A 118 -37.16 18.68 14.64
CA THR A 118 -37.75 19.29 15.85
C THR A 118 -37.64 20.81 15.83
N GLU A 119 -38.45 21.49 16.65
CA GLU A 119 -38.26 22.92 16.88
C GLU A 119 -36.92 23.18 17.60
N PRO A 120 -36.32 24.38 17.44
CA PRO A 120 -35.14 24.78 18.20
C PRO A 120 -35.41 24.82 19.70
N LEU A 121 -34.41 24.44 20.49
CA LEU A 121 -34.45 24.41 21.95
C LEU A 121 -33.51 25.46 22.53
N VAL A 122 -34.00 26.25 23.47
CA VAL A 122 -33.24 27.30 24.15
C VAL A 122 -32.83 26.81 25.53
N LEU A 123 -31.52 26.70 25.76
CA LEU A 123 -30.93 26.39 27.06
C LEU A 123 -30.53 27.69 27.76
N PHE A 124 -31.04 27.88 28.98
CA PHE A 124 -30.72 29.03 29.83
C PHE A 124 -29.48 28.77 30.69
N LYS A 125 -28.80 29.84 31.14
CA LYS A 125 -27.59 29.72 31.99
C LYS A 125 -27.82 28.94 33.28
N GLU A 126 -29.05 29.00 33.80
CA GLU A 126 -29.50 28.27 35.00
C GLU A 126 -29.94 26.82 34.71
N GLY A 127 -29.69 26.31 33.50
CA GLY A 127 -29.92 24.90 33.11
C GLY A 127 -31.33 24.55 32.62
N ALA A 128 -32.31 25.45 32.76
CA ALA A 128 -33.64 25.23 32.20
C ALA A 128 -33.62 25.19 30.67
N VAL A 129 -34.52 24.40 30.09
CA VAL A 129 -34.68 24.27 28.63
C VAL A 129 -36.13 24.52 28.24
N ARG A 130 -36.34 25.26 27.16
CA ARG A 130 -37.66 25.52 26.58
C ARG A 130 -37.62 25.42 25.06
N GLY A 131 -38.74 24.98 24.47
CA GLY A 131 -38.96 25.05 23.03
C GLY A 131 -39.14 26.49 22.57
N LEU A 132 -38.74 26.77 21.33
CA LEU A 132 -38.83 28.10 20.74
C LEU A 132 -40.28 28.58 20.67
N GLU A 133 -41.22 27.76 20.22
CA GLU A 133 -42.62 28.16 20.04
C GLU A 133 -43.27 28.59 21.36
N ALA A 134 -42.98 27.87 22.44
CA ALA A 134 -43.45 28.22 23.78
C ALA A 134 -42.86 29.56 24.27
N LEU A 135 -41.61 29.86 23.92
CA LEU A 135 -40.97 31.14 24.25
C LEU A 135 -41.49 32.29 23.38
N LEU A 136 -41.87 32.04 22.14
CA LEU A 136 -42.46 33.06 21.26
C LEU A 136 -43.89 33.40 21.68
N ALA A 137 -44.66 32.42 22.14
CA ALA A 137 -46.00 32.64 22.70
C ALA A 137 -45.96 33.44 24.01
N GLU A 138 -45.03 33.10 24.93
CA GLU A 138 -44.86 33.80 26.21
C GLU A 138 -43.38 34.09 26.53
N PRO A 139 -42.79 35.18 26.00
CA PRO A 139 -41.36 35.49 26.18
C PRO A 139 -40.95 35.80 27.63
N GLN A 140 -41.90 36.34 28.42
CA GLN A 140 -41.68 36.73 29.82
C GLN A 140 -42.10 35.64 30.82
N GLN A 141 -42.27 34.40 30.35
CA GLN A 141 -42.57 33.27 31.23
C GLN A 141 -41.52 33.07 32.31
N LYS A 142 -41.91 32.51 33.46
CA LYS A 142 -40.97 32.21 34.54
C LYS A 142 -40.07 31.03 34.14
N ILE A 143 -38.77 31.26 34.17
CA ILE A 143 -37.74 30.22 33.96
C ILE A 143 -37.27 29.72 35.32
N GLU A 144 -37.20 28.40 35.46
CA GLU A 144 -36.77 27.73 36.69
C GLU A 144 -35.25 27.59 36.76
N THR A 145 -34.71 27.48 37.98
CA THR A 145 -33.29 27.20 38.21
C THR A 145 -33.12 25.71 38.41
N VAL A 146 -32.38 25.07 37.52
CA VAL A 146 -32.20 23.61 37.48
C VAL A 146 -30.86 23.19 38.09
N ILE A 147 -29.82 23.99 37.86
CA ILE A 147 -28.47 23.74 38.38
C ILE A 147 -28.23 24.49 39.69
N SER A 148 -27.25 24.05 40.47
CA SER A 148 -26.87 24.73 41.73
C SER A 148 -26.21 26.09 41.45
N GLU A 149 -26.31 27.07 42.36
CA GLU A 149 -25.75 28.44 42.17
C GLU A 149 -24.23 28.50 41.90
N GLU A 150 -23.47 27.45 42.26
CA GLU A 150 -22.03 27.34 42.02
C GLU A 150 -21.66 26.49 40.78
N GLU A 151 -22.65 25.88 40.11
CA GLU A 151 -22.44 25.04 38.93
C GLU A 151 -22.44 25.91 37.66
N VAL A 152 -21.40 25.76 36.83
CA VAL A 152 -21.30 26.49 35.55
C VAL A 152 -21.33 25.52 34.38
N ILE A 153 -22.18 25.80 33.38
CA ILE A 153 -22.26 25.00 32.15
C ILE A 153 -20.98 25.19 31.32
N LYS A 154 -20.31 24.08 30.97
CA LYS A 154 -19.07 24.06 30.19
C LYS A 154 -19.24 23.56 28.78
N TRP A 155 -20.18 22.65 28.56
CA TRP A 155 -20.35 22.00 27.27
C TRP A 155 -21.78 21.55 27.06
N THR A 156 -22.25 21.55 25.81
CA THR A 156 -23.63 21.24 25.44
C THR A 156 -23.69 20.57 24.08
N LYS A 157 -24.60 19.60 23.90
CA LYS A 157 -24.90 19.00 22.59
C LYS A 157 -26.30 18.43 22.55
N ILE A 158 -26.91 18.49 21.37
CA ILE A 158 -28.23 17.91 21.10
C ILE A 158 -28.10 16.73 20.13
N PHE A 159 -28.91 15.71 20.33
CA PHE A 159 -28.99 14.52 19.49
C PHE A 159 -30.43 14.19 19.12
N MET A 160 -30.62 13.47 18.01
CA MET A 160 -31.90 12.84 17.68
C MET A 160 -31.81 11.33 17.92
N VAL A 161 -32.53 10.83 18.92
CA VAL A 161 -32.56 9.42 19.31
C VAL A 161 -33.99 8.89 19.16
N PHE A 162 -34.21 7.87 18.32
CA PHE A 162 -35.56 7.34 18.02
C PHE A 162 -36.60 8.43 17.68
N ARG A 163 -36.20 9.45 16.90
CA ARG A 163 -37.03 10.63 16.53
C ARG A 163 -37.41 11.55 17.69
N HIS A 164 -36.74 11.43 18.83
CA HIS A 164 -36.90 12.35 19.95
C HIS A 164 -35.60 13.14 20.18
N PRO A 165 -35.68 14.45 20.43
CA PRO A 165 -34.50 15.22 20.77
C PRO A 165 -34.04 14.84 22.18
N VAL A 166 -32.74 14.73 22.35
CA VAL A 166 -32.07 14.51 23.64
C VAL A 166 -31.00 15.57 23.77
N LEU A 167 -31.12 16.44 24.79
CA LEU A 167 -30.12 17.45 25.09
C LEU A 167 -29.24 16.95 26.24
N ILE A 168 -27.92 17.02 26.05
CA ILE A 168 -26.94 16.80 27.11
C ILE A 168 -26.15 18.08 27.35
N PHE A 169 -25.93 18.42 28.62
CA PHE A 169 -25.02 19.47 29.01
C PHE A 169 -24.18 19.10 30.23
N ILE A 170 -22.94 19.56 30.26
CA ILE A 170 -21.97 19.29 31.31
C ILE A 170 -21.78 20.55 32.15
N THR A 171 -21.86 20.41 33.47
CA THR A 171 -21.53 21.48 34.42
C THR A 171 -20.27 21.14 35.21
N GLU A 172 -19.58 22.18 35.69
CA GLU A 172 -18.44 22.07 36.60
C GLU A 172 -18.77 22.76 37.94
N ARG A 173 -18.43 22.11 39.05
CA ARG A 173 -18.43 22.71 40.40
C ARG A 173 -17.21 22.24 41.19
N HIS A 174 -16.34 23.18 41.56
CA HIS A 174 -15.12 22.91 42.35
C HIS A 174 -14.25 21.78 41.78
N GLY A 175 -14.15 21.69 40.45
CA GLY A 175 -13.41 20.63 39.73
C GLY A 175 -14.14 19.30 39.56
N ASN A 176 -15.38 19.16 40.06
CA ASN A 176 -16.23 18.00 39.77
C ASN A 176 -17.13 18.31 38.58
N TYR A 177 -17.33 17.30 37.72
CA TYR A 177 -18.16 17.42 36.52
C TYR A 177 -19.46 16.65 36.66
N PHE A 178 -20.56 17.24 36.21
CA PHE A 178 -21.88 16.61 36.19
C PHE A 178 -22.45 16.66 34.78
N ALA A 179 -23.05 15.55 34.34
CA ALA A 179 -23.80 15.49 33.10
C ALA A 179 -25.30 15.53 33.38
N TYR A 180 -25.99 16.42 32.70
CA TYR A 180 -27.45 16.52 32.70
C TYR A 180 -27.97 16.07 31.35
N VAL A 181 -28.91 15.12 31.37
CA VAL A 181 -29.55 14.58 30.16
C VAL A 181 -31.04 14.88 30.24
N GLN A 182 -31.53 15.71 29.33
CA GLN A 182 -32.94 16.07 29.19
C GLN A 182 -33.54 15.29 28.03
N MET A 183 -34.54 14.45 28.34
CA MET A 183 -35.38 13.79 27.34
C MET A 183 -36.71 14.52 27.21
N PHE A 184 -37.10 14.91 25.99
CA PHE A 184 -38.31 15.71 25.77
C PHE A 184 -39.59 14.87 25.61
N ASN A 185 -39.46 13.60 25.23
CA ASN A 185 -40.59 12.67 25.14
C ASN A 185 -41.16 12.31 26.53
N SER A 186 -40.30 12.05 27.50
CA SER A 186 -40.67 11.70 28.88
C SER A 186 -40.66 12.91 29.82
N ARG A 187 -40.11 14.06 29.37
CA ARG A 187 -39.86 15.27 30.18
C ARG A 187 -39.02 15.01 31.44
N VAL A 188 -38.18 13.97 31.40
CA VAL A 188 -37.29 13.61 32.51
C VAL A 188 -35.95 14.29 32.32
N LEU A 189 -35.47 14.91 33.40
CA LEU A 189 -34.11 15.39 33.54
C LEU A 189 -33.34 14.43 34.46
N SER A 190 -32.23 13.89 33.96
CA SER A 190 -31.37 12.99 34.72
C SER A 190 -30.01 13.64 34.98
N LYS A 191 -29.54 13.55 36.24
CA LYS A 191 -28.23 14.07 36.67
C LYS A 191 -27.28 12.93 36.97
N TYR A 192 -26.09 13.00 36.37
CA TYR A 192 -25.00 12.03 36.53
C TYR A 192 -23.75 12.72 37.04
N THR A 193 -23.07 12.13 38.02
CA THR A 193 -21.76 12.56 38.48
C THR A 193 -20.69 11.82 37.69
N LEU A 194 -19.81 12.57 37.00
CA LEU A 194 -18.73 12.01 36.19
C LEU A 194 -17.51 11.75 37.08
N LEU A 195 -17.09 10.49 37.15
CA LEU A 195 -15.87 10.08 37.85
C LEU A 195 -14.81 9.72 36.83
N ILE A 196 -13.65 10.36 36.92
CA ILE A 196 -12.46 9.99 36.15
C ILE A 196 -11.71 8.92 36.96
N GLY A 197 -11.32 7.81 36.33
CA GLY A 197 -10.74 6.63 37.00
C GLY A 197 -9.34 6.79 37.60
N GLN A 198 -8.87 8.01 37.89
CA GLN A 198 -7.55 8.28 38.51
C GLN A 198 -7.69 9.02 39.85
N GLU A 199 -6.74 8.78 40.76
CA GLU A 199 -6.68 9.41 42.10
C GLU A 199 -6.21 10.89 42.05
N GLU A 200 -5.58 11.33 40.95
CA GLU A 200 -5.14 12.71 40.77
C GLU A 200 -6.20 13.55 40.04
N LYS A 201 -6.41 14.78 40.52
CA LYS A 201 -7.36 15.75 39.95
C LYS A 201 -6.87 16.26 38.59
N SER A 202 -7.05 15.49 37.52
CA SER A 202 -6.85 15.96 36.15
C SER A 202 -7.99 16.90 35.75
N VAL A 203 -7.65 17.99 35.07
CA VAL A 203 -8.63 18.97 34.58
C VAL A 203 -9.06 18.56 33.18
N ILE A 204 -10.36 18.48 32.93
CA ILE A 204 -10.88 18.21 31.59
C ILE A 204 -10.75 19.47 30.74
N GLN A 205 -10.08 19.35 29.60
CA GLN A 205 -9.83 20.43 28.66
C GLN A 205 -10.91 20.56 27.59
N SER A 206 -11.44 19.42 27.10
CA SER A 206 -12.49 19.40 26.07
C SER A 206 -13.42 18.21 26.22
N PHE A 207 -14.66 18.39 25.78
CA PHE A 207 -15.67 17.34 25.69
C PHE A 207 -16.13 17.16 24.26
N ALA A 208 -16.45 15.93 23.91
CA ALA A 208 -17.20 15.57 22.72
C ALA A 208 -18.14 14.43 23.07
N ALA A 209 -19.26 14.30 22.38
CA ALA A 209 -20.09 13.12 22.58
C ALA A 209 -20.66 12.61 21.26
N SER A 210 -20.86 11.30 21.22
CA SER A 210 -21.64 10.58 20.24
C SER A 210 -22.78 9.85 20.94
N VAL A 211 -23.79 9.46 20.17
CA VAL A 211 -24.93 8.75 20.70
C VAL A 211 -25.10 7.43 19.96
N ASP A 212 -25.24 6.36 20.72
CA ASP A 212 -25.76 5.08 20.24
C ASP A 212 -27.21 4.92 20.70
N ARG A 213 -27.91 3.90 20.20
CA ARG A 213 -29.31 3.59 20.55
C ARG A 213 -29.54 3.45 22.06
N LYS A 214 -28.51 3.06 22.83
CA LYS A 214 -28.63 2.78 24.27
C LYS A 214 -27.93 3.79 25.18
N PHE A 215 -26.78 4.30 24.75
CA PHE A 215 -25.90 5.12 25.57
C PHE A 215 -25.44 6.37 24.81
N ILE A 216 -25.24 7.46 25.54
CA ILE A 216 -24.44 8.60 25.09
C ILE A 216 -23.00 8.30 25.48
N SER A 217 -22.11 8.18 24.50
CA SER A 217 -20.67 8.07 24.72
C SER A 217 -20.12 9.49 24.82
N LEU A 218 -19.78 9.91 26.05
CA LEU A 218 -19.13 11.17 26.33
C LEU A 218 -17.62 10.94 26.36
N MET A 219 -16.91 11.53 25.41
CA MET A 219 -15.45 11.55 25.36
C MET A 219 -14.93 12.84 25.98
N SER A 220 -13.98 12.71 26.90
CA SER A 220 -13.34 13.83 27.58
C SER A 220 -11.84 13.78 27.39
N LEU A 221 -11.25 14.90 26.98
CA LEU A 221 -9.81 15.07 26.88
C LEU A 221 -9.32 15.75 28.15
N SER A 222 -8.40 15.12 28.86
CA SER A 222 -7.84 15.61 30.12
C SER A 222 -6.46 16.23 29.94
N SER A 223 -6.04 17.00 30.96
CA SER A 223 -4.74 17.68 31.02
C SER A 223 -3.52 16.75 31.00
N ASP A 224 -3.70 15.44 31.22
CA ASP A 224 -2.63 14.44 31.05
C ASP A 224 -2.42 14.03 29.58
N GLY A 225 -3.25 14.54 28.66
CA GLY A 225 -3.20 14.23 27.24
C GLY A 225 -3.95 12.95 26.86
N CYS A 226 -4.69 12.34 27.79
CA CYS A 226 -5.48 11.14 27.54
C CYS A 226 -6.92 11.47 27.17
N ILE A 227 -7.56 10.57 26.42
CA ILE A 227 -9.00 10.62 26.15
C ILE A 227 -9.68 9.54 26.97
N TYR A 228 -10.67 9.94 27.75
CA TYR A 228 -11.53 9.06 28.52
C TYR A 228 -12.92 9.01 27.90
N GLU A 229 -13.53 7.83 27.92
CA GLU A 229 -14.92 7.60 27.50
C GLU A 229 -15.80 7.31 28.72
N THR A 230 -16.96 7.97 28.78
CA THR A 230 -17.98 7.78 29.80
C THR A 230 -19.29 7.41 29.13
N LEU A 231 -19.85 6.25 29.47
CA LEU A 231 -21.11 5.77 28.89
C LEU A 231 -22.30 6.16 29.77
N ILE A 232 -23.12 7.10 29.29
CA ILE A 232 -24.30 7.61 30.00
C ILE A 232 -25.56 6.93 29.44
N PRO A 233 -26.36 6.20 30.25
CA PRO A 233 -27.55 5.52 29.77
C PRO A 233 -28.66 6.52 29.38
N ILE A 234 -29.31 6.28 28.23
CA ILE A 234 -30.42 7.14 27.76
C ILE A 234 -31.75 6.74 28.40
N HIS A 235 -32.00 5.45 28.59
CA HIS A 235 -33.18 4.94 29.29
C HIS A 235 -32.82 4.49 30.70
N LEU A 236 -33.49 5.09 31.69
CA LEU A 236 -33.41 4.67 33.09
C LEU A 236 -34.56 3.70 33.38
N SER A 237 -34.24 2.53 33.94
CA SER A 237 -35.21 1.48 34.22
C SER A 237 -36.11 1.76 35.43
N ASP A 238 -35.80 2.78 36.25
CA ASP A 238 -36.53 3.04 37.50
C ASP A 238 -36.58 4.55 37.82
N PRO A 239 -37.74 5.20 37.99
CA PRO A 239 -37.80 6.65 38.22
C PRO A 239 -37.56 7.09 39.68
N GLU A 240 -37.70 6.20 40.67
CA GLU A 240 -37.78 6.62 42.09
C GLU A 240 -36.43 6.68 42.85
N ASN A 241 -35.37 6.07 42.33
CA ASN A 241 -34.08 5.93 43.05
C ASN A 241 -32.94 6.84 42.52
N ASN A 242 -33.23 7.74 41.59
CA ASN A 242 -32.25 8.11 40.55
C ASN A 242 -31.84 9.60 40.46
N GLN A 243 -32.04 10.39 41.52
CA GLN A 243 -31.35 11.68 41.62
C GLN A 243 -29.86 11.44 41.98
N ASN A 244 -28.96 11.58 41.00
CA ASN A 244 -27.49 11.47 41.10
C ASN A 244 -26.92 10.04 41.00
N GLN A 245 -26.90 9.49 39.79
CA GLN A 245 -26.12 8.29 39.50
C GLN A 245 -24.64 8.64 39.25
N LYS A 246 -23.71 7.78 39.68
CA LYS A 246 -22.28 7.94 39.41
C LYS A 246 -21.92 7.13 38.18
N VAL A 247 -21.24 7.76 37.22
CA VAL A 247 -20.75 7.10 36.00
C VAL A 247 -19.23 7.20 35.97
N VAL A 248 -18.57 6.08 35.70
CA VAL A 248 -17.11 5.98 35.67
C VAL A 248 -16.62 6.09 34.23
N SER A 249 -15.53 6.84 34.05
CA SER A 249 -14.87 7.06 32.77
C SER A 249 -13.74 6.05 32.59
N SER A 250 -13.69 5.37 31.44
CA SER A 250 -12.63 4.45 31.05
C SER A 250 -11.63 5.11 30.10
N LEU A 251 -10.35 4.76 30.22
CA LEU A 251 -9.31 5.25 29.31
C LEU A 251 -9.54 4.69 27.89
N LEU A 252 -9.65 5.57 26.89
CA LEU A 252 -9.85 5.21 25.49
C LEU A 252 -8.56 5.34 24.67
N LEU A 253 -7.86 6.46 24.80
CA LEU A 253 -6.59 6.74 24.11
C LEU A 253 -5.59 7.39 25.06
N GLN A 254 -4.33 6.98 24.97
CA GLN A 254 -3.24 7.51 25.78
C GLN A 254 -2.35 8.45 24.95
N THR A 255 -1.88 9.55 25.55
CA THR A 255 -0.83 10.42 24.99
C THR A 255 -1.20 11.05 23.63
N VAL A 256 -2.42 11.56 23.51
CA VAL A 256 -2.96 12.15 22.27
C VAL A 256 -2.50 13.60 22.07
N ALA A 257 -2.46 14.40 23.14
CA ALA A 257 -2.10 15.82 23.10
C ALA A 257 -1.27 16.25 24.31
N SER A 258 -0.46 17.31 24.18
CA SER A 258 0.34 17.83 25.29
C SER A 258 -0.51 18.65 26.26
N GLY A 259 -0.48 18.27 27.54
CA GLY A 259 -1.20 18.93 28.63
C GLY A 259 -0.91 20.41 28.84
N ASN A 260 0.22 20.92 28.31
CA ASN A 260 0.70 22.29 28.50
C ASN A 260 0.36 23.22 27.32
N ALA A 261 -0.73 22.97 26.60
CA ALA A 261 -1.15 23.84 25.51
C ALA A 261 -1.61 25.20 26.04
N ARG A 262 -0.83 26.26 25.77
CA ARG A 262 -1.19 27.66 26.09
C ARG A 262 -2.39 28.17 25.27
N ARG A 263 -2.79 27.41 24.24
CA ARG A 263 -3.94 27.62 23.35
C ARG A 263 -4.81 26.38 23.44
N GLY A 264 -6.13 26.54 23.45
CA GLY A 264 -7.08 25.46 23.78
C GLY A 264 -6.88 24.19 22.93
N VAL A 265 -7.25 23.04 23.48
CA VAL A 265 -7.26 21.76 22.77
C VAL A 265 -8.72 21.41 22.45
N ALA A 266 -9.01 20.99 21.23
CA ALA A 266 -10.36 20.61 20.83
C ALA A 266 -10.46 19.11 20.52
N LEU A 267 -11.59 18.52 20.88
CA LEU A 267 -11.93 17.13 20.60
C LEU A 267 -13.24 17.08 19.81
N ALA A 268 -13.28 16.29 18.74
CA ALA A 268 -14.50 16.01 17.99
C ALA A 268 -14.62 14.51 17.68
N VAL A 269 -15.81 13.95 17.85
CA VAL A 269 -16.11 12.56 17.45
C VAL A 269 -16.61 12.59 16.01
N LEU A 270 -15.84 12.01 15.08
CA LEU A 270 -16.15 12.02 13.64
C LEU A 270 -17.13 10.91 13.28
N ASP A 271 -16.89 9.71 13.79
CA ASP A 271 -17.75 8.54 13.62
C ASP A 271 -17.63 7.59 14.83
N GLN A 272 -18.04 6.33 14.69
CA GLN A 272 -18.00 5.33 15.77
C GLN A 272 -16.57 4.96 16.20
N ASP A 273 -15.62 5.00 15.29
CA ASP A 273 -14.26 4.51 15.48
C ASP A 273 -13.18 5.61 15.34
N HIS A 274 -13.55 6.83 14.95
CA HIS A 274 -12.61 7.92 14.66
C HIS A 274 -12.90 9.19 15.46
N VAL A 275 -11.83 9.76 16.01
CA VAL A 275 -11.85 11.05 16.72
C VAL A 275 -10.83 12.00 16.13
N ALA A 276 -11.21 13.27 15.99
CA ALA A 276 -10.31 14.35 15.62
C ALA A 276 -9.86 15.10 16.87
N VAL A 277 -8.56 15.33 16.98
CA VAL A 277 -7.94 16.10 18.05
C VAL A 277 -7.14 17.24 17.44
N LEU A 278 -7.49 18.46 17.83
CA LEU A 278 -6.76 19.67 17.49
C LEU A 278 -5.92 20.10 18.69
N GLY A 279 -4.61 19.93 18.57
CA GLY A 279 -3.67 20.29 19.63
C GLY A 279 -2.23 19.88 19.30
N PRO A 280 -1.25 20.29 20.12
CA PRO A 280 0.13 19.85 19.97
C PRO A 280 0.24 18.35 20.34
N PRO A 281 0.66 17.47 19.42
CA PRO A 281 0.82 16.04 19.72
C PRO A 281 2.12 15.85 20.51
N LEU A 282 2.21 14.88 21.43
CA LEU A 282 3.53 14.54 22.00
C LEU A 282 4.39 13.83 20.95
N PRO A 283 5.68 14.17 20.76
CA PRO A 283 6.52 15.17 21.46
C PRO A 283 6.63 16.54 20.75
N ALA A 284 5.83 16.80 19.73
CA ALA A 284 5.94 18.00 18.90
C ALA A 284 5.37 19.25 19.59
N SER A 285 6.06 20.39 19.43
CA SER A 285 5.64 21.68 19.98
C SER A 285 4.66 22.45 19.09
N ARG A 286 4.38 21.96 17.87
CA ARG A 286 3.48 22.59 16.90
C ARG A 286 2.08 22.03 17.01
N GLU A 287 1.09 22.89 16.85
CA GLU A 287 -0.31 22.48 16.79
C GLU A 287 -0.54 21.61 15.55
N CYS A 288 -1.26 20.50 15.74
CA CYS A 288 -1.64 19.61 14.66
C CYS A 288 -3.15 19.32 14.72
N LEU A 289 -3.72 19.07 13.56
CA LEU A 289 -5.00 18.37 13.45
C LEU A 289 -4.69 16.89 13.22
N SER A 290 -5.11 16.05 14.15
CA SER A 290 -4.85 14.61 14.11
C SER A 290 -6.16 13.82 14.14
N ILE A 291 -6.26 12.79 13.32
CA ILE A 291 -7.37 11.82 13.34
C ILE A 291 -6.85 10.50 13.89
N TRP A 292 -7.48 10.05 14.97
CA TRP A 292 -7.14 8.83 15.69
C TRP A 292 -8.24 7.80 15.52
N ASN A 293 -7.83 6.54 15.42
CA ASN A 293 -8.72 5.40 15.48
C ASN A 293 -8.85 4.91 16.92
N THR A 294 -10.05 4.95 17.47
CA THR A 294 -10.34 4.53 18.85
C THR A 294 -10.33 3.01 19.00
N LYS A 295 -10.74 2.28 17.96
CA LYS A 295 -10.82 0.80 17.97
C LYS A 295 -9.46 0.11 18.02
N PHE A 296 -8.49 0.62 17.25
CA PHE A 296 -7.13 0.09 17.20
C PHE A 296 -6.12 0.94 17.99
N GLN A 297 -6.57 2.07 18.55
CA GLN A 297 -5.73 3.01 19.29
C GLN A 297 -4.53 3.54 18.50
N THR A 298 -4.74 3.82 17.21
CA THR A 298 -3.68 4.25 16.29
C THR A 298 -3.95 5.64 15.72
N LEU A 299 -2.87 6.43 15.57
CA LEU A 299 -2.90 7.67 14.78
C LEU A 299 -2.99 7.29 13.30
N GLN A 300 -4.03 7.77 12.60
CA GLN A 300 -4.19 7.49 11.17
C GLN A 300 -3.56 8.57 10.30
N ILE A 301 -3.81 9.83 10.63
CA ILE A 301 -3.26 10.98 9.90
C ILE A 301 -3.09 12.16 10.84
N SER A 302 -2.02 12.94 10.62
CA SER A 302 -1.77 14.20 11.31
C SER A 302 -1.33 15.26 10.29
N LYS A 303 -1.89 16.45 10.42
CA LYS A 303 -1.53 17.63 9.63
C LYS A 303 -0.96 18.69 10.55
N GLU A 304 0.30 19.05 10.34
CA GLU A 304 0.93 20.16 11.05
C GLU A 304 0.33 21.49 10.59
N LEU A 305 0.02 22.36 11.56
CA LEU A 305 -0.51 23.69 11.32
C LEU A 305 0.61 24.71 11.54
N SER A 306 0.83 25.54 10.51
CA SER A 306 1.94 26.50 10.51
C SER A 306 1.65 27.75 11.32
N GLN A 307 0.37 28.09 11.52
CA GLN A 307 -0.09 29.20 12.35
C GLN A 307 -0.87 28.67 13.56
N GLY A 308 -0.81 29.40 14.68
CA GLY A 308 -1.54 29.00 15.88
C GLY A 308 -3.05 29.16 15.70
N THR A 309 -3.80 28.26 16.32
CA THR A 309 -5.26 28.14 16.28
C THR A 309 -5.93 28.72 17.52
N SER A 310 -7.27 28.80 17.49
CA SER A 310 -8.09 29.20 18.66
C SER A 310 -8.40 28.04 19.61
N GLY A 311 -8.07 26.80 19.25
CA GLY A 311 -8.47 25.63 20.03
C GLY A 311 -9.95 25.28 19.92
N GLN A 312 -10.62 25.69 18.84
CA GLN A 312 -12.00 25.33 18.51
C GLN A 312 -12.06 24.54 17.20
N LEU A 313 -12.86 23.48 17.19
CA LEU A 313 -13.05 22.59 16.06
C LEU A 313 -14.54 22.27 15.91
N TRP A 314 -15.09 22.50 14.72
CA TRP A 314 -16.45 22.08 14.37
C TRP A 314 -16.40 21.04 13.26
N TYR A 315 -17.39 20.15 13.22
CA TYR A 315 -17.50 19.13 12.19
C TYR A 315 -18.95 19.04 11.71
N TYR A 316 -19.13 19.01 10.40
CA TYR A 316 -20.44 18.81 9.77
C TYR A 316 -20.27 18.06 8.45
N GLY A 317 -20.95 16.91 8.33
CA GLY A 317 -20.73 16.00 7.22
C GLY A 317 -19.25 15.62 7.14
N ASP A 318 -18.68 15.74 5.95
CA ASP A 318 -17.29 15.37 5.66
C ASP A 318 -16.31 16.56 5.80
N ASN A 319 -16.71 17.63 6.48
CA ASN A 319 -15.92 18.86 6.59
C ASN A 319 -15.58 19.19 8.06
N LEU A 320 -14.30 19.48 8.30
CA LEU A 320 -13.81 20.05 9.56
C LEU A 320 -13.58 21.55 9.39
N PHE A 321 -14.10 22.32 10.35
CA PHE A 321 -13.95 23.77 10.40
C PHE A 321 -13.08 24.14 11.59
N MET A 322 -12.09 24.99 11.35
CA MET A 322 -11.17 25.45 12.39
C MET A 322 -10.71 26.87 12.12
N LEU A 323 -10.44 27.62 13.19
CA LEU A 323 -9.85 28.95 13.08
C LEU A 323 -8.33 28.83 13.01
N HIS A 324 -7.75 29.12 11.85
CA HIS A 324 -6.31 29.17 11.64
C HIS A 324 -5.88 30.64 11.55
N GLY A 325 -5.28 31.17 12.64
CA GLY A 325 -4.98 32.59 12.76
C GLY A 325 -6.24 33.47 12.84
N LYS A 326 -6.51 34.25 11.78
CA LYS A 326 -7.69 35.13 11.66
C LYS A 326 -8.74 34.62 10.67
N PHE A 327 -8.49 33.44 10.09
CA PHE A 327 -9.25 32.91 8.99
C PHE A 327 -9.92 31.61 9.39
N LEU A 328 -11.14 31.41 8.90
CA LEU A 328 -11.84 30.14 9.03
C LEU A 328 -11.37 29.23 7.89
N SER A 329 -10.72 28.13 8.24
CA SER A 329 -10.27 27.10 7.32
C SER A 329 -11.23 25.92 7.34
N VAL A 330 -11.42 25.31 6.17
CA VAL A 330 -12.17 24.06 6.00
C VAL A 330 -11.21 22.99 5.51
N ILE A 331 -11.28 21.83 6.14
CA ILE A 331 -10.52 20.65 5.76
C ILE A 331 -11.52 19.51 5.53
N PRO A 332 -11.77 19.13 4.28
CA PRO A 332 -12.53 17.93 3.99
C PRO A 332 -11.77 16.71 4.50
N TYR A 333 -12.49 15.74 5.05
CA TYR A 333 -11.92 14.50 5.54
C TYR A 333 -12.73 13.31 5.06
N LYS A 334 -12.06 12.17 4.87
CA LYS A 334 -12.72 10.90 4.58
C LYS A 334 -12.22 9.87 5.58
N CYS A 335 -13.15 9.28 6.34
CA CYS A 335 -12.89 8.16 7.23
C CYS A 335 -13.44 6.88 6.61
N GLU A 336 -12.55 5.95 6.24
CA GLU A 336 -12.96 4.59 5.87
C GLU A 336 -13.24 3.75 7.12
N ALA A 337 -14.08 2.71 6.99
CA ALA A 337 -14.33 1.76 8.07
C ALA A 337 -13.01 1.16 8.61
N SER A 338 -12.90 1.10 9.93
CA SER A 338 -11.70 0.63 10.61
C SER A 338 -11.41 -0.83 10.28
N SER A 339 -10.28 -1.10 9.62
CA SER A 339 -9.79 -2.45 9.34
C SER A 339 -8.38 -2.66 9.86
N LEU A 340 -8.07 -3.90 10.24
CA LEU A 340 -6.73 -4.26 10.71
C LEU A 340 -5.67 -4.04 9.62
N ALA A 341 -5.99 -4.33 8.35
CA ALA A 341 -5.08 -4.09 7.23
C ALA A 341 -4.81 -2.59 7.02
N GLY A 342 -5.79 -1.72 7.31
CA GLY A 342 -5.63 -0.26 7.34
C GLY A 342 -4.71 0.18 8.48
N ALA A 343 -4.95 -0.32 9.70
CA ALA A 343 -4.13 0.00 10.87
C ALA A 343 -2.66 -0.47 10.73
N LEU A 344 -2.42 -1.60 10.05
CA LEU A 344 -1.09 -2.14 9.77
C LEU A 344 -0.39 -1.52 8.55
N GLY A 345 -1.01 -0.53 7.89
CA GLY A 345 -0.43 0.14 6.73
C GLY A 345 -0.36 -0.71 5.44
N LYS A 346 -1.02 -1.87 5.41
CA LYS A 346 -1.04 -2.78 4.25
C LYS A 346 -2.02 -2.35 3.17
N LEU A 347 -2.96 -1.49 3.54
CA LEU A 347 -4.00 -0.92 2.67
C LEU A 347 -3.56 0.40 2.04
N LYS A 348 -2.24 0.67 1.89
CA LYS A 348 -1.77 1.86 1.17
C LYS A 348 -2.33 1.80 -0.25
N ASN A 349 -3.37 2.58 -0.48
CA ASN A 349 -4.09 2.66 -1.74
C ASN A 349 -3.11 2.98 -2.87
N SER A 350 -3.34 2.30 -3.99
CA SER A 350 -2.98 2.70 -5.35
C SER A 350 -2.74 4.21 -5.43
N GLN A 351 -1.49 4.60 -5.69
CA GLN A 351 -1.18 5.96 -6.08
C GLN A 351 -2.13 6.39 -7.20
N ASP A 352 -2.68 7.59 -7.06
CA ASP A 352 -3.42 8.26 -8.12
C ASP A 352 -2.62 8.19 -9.43
N PRO A 353 -3.21 7.75 -10.57
CA PRO A 353 -2.50 7.66 -11.85
C PRO A 353 -2.01 9.02 -12.41
N GLY A 354 -2.20 10.13 -11.68
CA GLY A 354 -1.78 11.48 -12.05
C GLY A 354 -0.52 12.01 -11.35
N ALA A 355 0.00 11.35 -10.32
CA ALA A 355 1.25 11.78 -9.69
C ALA A 355 2.44 11.20 -10.47
N HIS A 356 2.96 11.94 -11.46
CA HIS A 356 4.27 11.68 -12.04
C HIS A 356 5.34 11.79 -10.95
N THR A 357 5.60 10.71 -10.23
CA THR A 357 6.80 10.53 -9.44
C THR A 357 7.97 10.55 -10.41
N VAL A 358 8.66 11.69 -10.49
CA VAL A 358 9.96 11.76 -11.15
C VAL A 358 10.87 10.78 -10.39
N PRO A 359 11.35 9.69 -11.02
CA PRO A 359 12.25 8.78 -10.34
C PRO A 359 13.54 9.55 -10.06
N GLN A 360 13.83 9.77 -8.78
CA GLN A 360 15.09 10.35 -8.34
C GLN A 360 16.15 9.26 -8.48
N PHE A 361 16.83 9.23 -9.62
CA PHE A 361 17.98 8.35 -9.80
C PHE A 361 19.13 8.83 -8.91
N VAL A 362 19.59 7.96 -8.02
CA VAL A 362 20.79 8.22 -7.21
C VAL A 362 22.00 7.82 -8.04
N ASN A 363 22.75 8.81 -8.50
CA ASN A 363 23.99 8.59 -9.24
C ASN A 363 25.12 8.16 -8.27
N TRP A 364 25.44 6.88 -8.27
CA TRP A 364 26.55 6.31 -7.48
C TRP A 364 27.94 6.52 -8.12
N GLU A 365 28.03 6.99 -9.37
CA GLU A 365 29.32 7.28 -10.02
C GLU A 365 29.96 8.59 -9.51
N THR A 366 29.19 9.42 -8.81
CA THR A 366 29.69 10.65 -8.16
C THR A 366 30.28 10.41 -6.76
N SER A 367 30.24 9.19 -6.21
CA SER A 367 30.70 8.90 -4.84
C SER A 367 32.07 8.20 -4.74
N GLN A 368 32.94 8.34 -5.74
CA GLN A 368 34.38 8.07 -5.52
C GLN A 368 35.06 9.32 -4.98
N GLY A 369 35.00 9.50 -3.65
CA GLY A 369 35.81 10.51 -2.98
C GLY A 369 35.31 11.03 -1.65
N TYR A 370 34.84 10.18 -0.72
CA TYR A 370 34.76 10.58 0.69
C TYR A 370 35.29 9.48 1.60
N GLY A 371 36.54 9.66 2.02
CA GLY A 371 37.10 8.98 3.18
C GLY A 371 36.44 9.49 4.46
N LEU A 372 36.36 8.58 5.42
CA LEU A 372 35.92 8.75 6.81
C LEU A 372 36.56 10.00 7.45
N GLY A 373 35.76 10.92 7.99
CA GLY A 373 36.27 12.09 8.71
C GLY A 373 35.20 12.94 9.41
N SER A 374 35.28 12.93 10.74
CA SER A 374 34.55 13.66 11.79
C SER A 374 34.09 15.11 11.54
N GLN A 375 33.09 15.48 12.35
CA GLN A 375 32.39 16.75 12.55
C GLN A 375 33.22 18.06 12.61
N ASN A 376 32.48 19.15 12.36
CA ASN A 376 32.68 20.55 12.78
C ASN A 376 33.70 21.40 12.01
N SER A 377 33.21 22.32 11.19
CA SER A 377 33.39 23.78 11.35
C SER A 377 32.97 24.54 10.09
N GLU A 378 32.35 25.70 10.30
CA GLU A 378 32.14 26.73 9.29
C GLU A 378 33.47 27.16 8.66
N SER A 379 33.52 27.29 7.33
CA SER A 379 34.03 28.50 6.67
C SER A 379 34.14 28.35 5.14
N SER A 380 33.89 29.49 4.48
CA SER A 380 34.44 29.92 3.19
C SER A 380 34.03 29.18 1.91
N LYS A 381 33.03 29.78 1.26
CA LYS A 381 32.92 29.90 -0.20
C LYS A 381 34.29 30.25 -0.82
N ARG A 382 34.86 29.37 -1.64
CA ARG A 382 35.85 29.75 -2.66
C ARG A 382 35.45 29.23 -4.03
N VAL A 383 35.08 30.20 -4.86
CA VAL A 383 34.85 30.12 -6.29
C VAL A 383 36.13 29.66 -6.98
N LEU A 384 36.12 28.46 -7.57
CA LEU A 384 37.10 28.05 -8.58
C LEU A 384 36.49 28.28 -9.97
N ARG A 385 36.93 29.36 -10.61
CA ARG A 385 36.62 29.73 -11.99
C ARG A 385 37.03 28.60 -12.94
N ARG A 386 36.06 27.83 -13.46
CA ARG A 386 36.27 27.05 -14.69
C ARG A 386 35.96 27.95 -15.88
N ARG A 387 36.98 28.21 -16.70
CA ARG A 387 36.88 28.94 -17.98
C ARG A 387 35.79 28.28 -18.84
N LYS A 388 34.69 28.99 -19.06
CA LYS A 388 33.65 28.65 -20.02
C LYS A 388 34.17 29.08 -21.39
N MET A 389 34.55 28.13 -22.25
CA MET A 389 34.50 28.39 -23.70
C MET A 389 33.03 28.30 -24.07
N GLU A 390 32.40 29.45 -24.27
CA GLU A 390 31.11 29.56 -24.94
C GLU A 390 31.35 29.34 -26.43
N ALA A 391 31.17 28.10 -26.89
CA ALA A 391 30.78 27.85 -28.26
C ALA A 391 29.25 27.94 -28.31
N SER A 392 28.75 28.91 -29.07
CA SER A 392 27.32 29.08 -29.37
C SER A 392 26.78 27.84 -30.09
N VAL A 393 26.01 27.01 -29.39
CA VAL A 393 25.17 25.99 -30.01
C VAL A 393 23.74 26.26 -29.54
N GLN A 394 22.85 26.42 -30.52
CA GLN A 394 21.40 26.55 -30.35
C GLN A 394 20.85 25.40 -29.48
N PRO A 395 19.70 25.55 -28.80
CA PRO A 395 19.10 24.45 -28.06
C PRO A 395 18.50 23.44 -29.05
N GLU A 396 19.29 22.48 -29.50
CA GLU A 396 18.78 21.33 -30.25
C GLU A 396 17.86 20.51 -29.35
N VAL A 397 16.67 20.17 -29.87
CA VAL A 397 15.74 19.23 -29.21
C VAL A 397 16.51 17.93 -28.93
N PRO A 398 16.40 17.33 -27.73
CA PRO A 398 17.10 16.09 -27.42
C PRO A 398 16.79 15.04 -28.49
N ALA A 399 17.84 14.41 -29.04
CA ALA A 399 17.72 13.44 -30.14
C ALA A 399 16.70 12.31 -29.84
N SER A 400 16.51 11.97 -28.56
CA SER A 400 15.48 11.02 -28.10
C SER A 400 14.04 11.49 -28.33
N LYS A 401 13.74 12.78 -28.10
CA LYS A 401 12.41 13.37 -28.35
C LYS A 401 12.12 13.46 -29.85
N GLN A 402 13.14 13.70 -30.66
CA GLN A 402 13.02 13.67 -32.11
C GLN A 402 12.68 12.25 -32.58
N LEU A 403 13.45 11.24 -32.14
CA LEU A 403 13.22 9.83 -32.49
C LEU A 403 11.82 9.33 -32.06
N LEU A 404 11.37 9.68 -30.85
CA LEU A 404 10.02 9.33 -30.37
C LEU A 404 8.89 9.97 -31.20
N SER A 405 9.14 11.12 -31.81
CA SER A 405 8.15 11.75 -32.70
C SER A 405 8.15 11.13 -34.10
N THR A 406 9.33 10.76 -34.62
CA THR A 406 9.52 9.96 -35.86
C THR A 406 8.82 8.61 -35.77
N ILE A 407 8.94 7.91 -34.63
CA ILE A 407 8.31 6.60 -34.40
C ILE A 407 6.79 6.64 -34.60
N LYS A 408 6.13 7.77 -34.32
CA LYS A 408 4.66 7.88 -34.42
C LYS A 408 4.14 8.00 -35.85
N LYS A 409 4.96 8.40 -36.82
CA LYS A 409 4.47 8.81 -38.16
C LYS A 409 5.23 8.20 -39.33
N ASP A 410 6.50 7.86 -39.17
CA ASP A 410 7.36 7.50 -40.31
C ASP A 410 7.35 6.01 -40.66
N SER A 411 7.96 5.65 -41.79
CA SER A 411 8.08 4.27 -42.25
C SER A 411 9.12 3.47 -41.43
N GLU A 412 8.97 2.14 -41.36
CA GLU A 412 9.88 1.23 -40.64
C GLU A 412 11.36 1.44 -41.04
N LYS A 413 11.64 1.57 -42.34
CA LYS A 413 13.00 1.79 -42.85
C LYS A 413 13.60 3.12 -42.40
N HIS A 414 12.78 4.16 -42.27
CA HIS A 414 13.24 5.47 -41.81
C HIS A 414 13.54 5.43 -40.30
N ILE A 415 12.68 4.78 -39.53
CA ILE A 415 12.86 4.56 -38.09
C ILE A 415 14.16 3.78 -37.81
N GLU A 416 14.45 2.74 -38.59
CA GLU A 416 15.66 1.94 -38.42
C GLU A 416 16.95 2.77 -38.65
N VAL A 417 16.94 3.66 -39.65
CA VAL A 417 18.09 4.55 -39.93
C VAL A 417 18.30 5.57 -38.81
N GLU A 418 17.23 6.20 -38.32
CA GLU A 418 17.32 7.16 -37.22
C GLU A 418 17.71 6.49 -35.90
N LEU A 419 17.24 5.27 -35.65
CA LEU A 419 17.65 4.47 -34.51
C LEU A 419 19.16 4.17 -34.55
N ARG A 420 19.70 3.77 -35.72
CA ARG A 420 21.14 3.55 -35.88
C ARG A 420 21.97 4.81 -35.61
N LYS A 421 21.50 5.97 -36.07
CA LYS A 421 22.14 7.26 -35.76
C LYS A 421 22.12 7.55 -34.27
N PHE A 422 20.99 7.33 -33.61
CA PHE A 422 20.85 7.53 -32.16
C PHE A 422 21.78 6.61 -31.36
N LEU A 423 21.85 5.33 -31.72
CA LEU A 423 22.72 4.35 -31.05
C LEU A 423 24.21 4.63 -31.22
N ALA A 424 24.61 5.40 -32.23
CA ALA A 424 26.00 5.84 -32.44
C ALA A 424 26.43 7.01 -31.53
N ILE A 425 25.48 7.66 -30.83
CA ILE A 425 25.75 8.78 -29.93
C ILE A 425 26.33 8.24 -28.60
N LYS A 426 27.21 9.03 -27.96
CA LYS A 426 27.86 8.67 -26.70
C LYS A 426 26.83 8.35 -25.60
N ARG A 427 26.99 7.19 -24.94
CA ARG A 427 26.10 6.71 -23.86
C ARG A 427 26.06 7.70 -22.69
N THR A 428 24.86 8.12 -22.30
CA THR A 428 24.55 8.94 -21.13
C THR A 428 24.06 8.07 -19.97
N PRO A 429 24.08 8.54 -18.71
CA PRO A 429 23.57 7.75 -17.58
C PRO A 429 22.07 7.38 -17.74
N ASP A 430 21.28 8.26 -18.35
CA ASP A 430 19.84 8.01 -18.64
C ASP A 430 19.60 7.10 -19.86
N PHE A 431 20.64 6.48 -20.42
CA PHE A 431 20.50 5.73 -21.67
C PHE A 431 19.55 4.52 -21.55
N HIS A 432 19.51 3.85 -20.39
CA HIS A 432 18.62 2.70 -20.16
C HIS A 432 17.13 3.09 -20.20
N THR A 433 16.75 4.18 -19.54
CA THR A 433 15.36 4.66 -19.50
C THR A 433 14.94 5.20 -20.87
N ILE A 434 15.82 5.93 -21.55
CA ILE A 434 15.53 6.45 -22.90
C ILE A 434 15.32 5.31 -23.90
N ILE A 435 16.14 4.26 -23.87
CA ILE A 435 15.97 3.08 -24.73
C ILE A 435 14.67 2.34 -24.37
N GLY A 436 14.33 2.22 -23.08
CA GLY A 436 13.05 1.70 -22.62
C GLY A 436 11.86 2.49 -23.19
N ASP A 437 11.90 3.82 -23.10
CA ASP A 437 10.86 4.71 -23.65
C ASP A 437 10.71 4.57 -25.17
N ILE A 438 11.83 4.40 -25.88
CA ILE A 438 11.83 4.14 -27.33
C ILE A 438 11.13 2.81 -27.65
N VAL A 439 11.44 1.74 -26.91
CA VAL A 439 10.78 0.43 -27.08
C VAL A 439 9.29 0.53 -26.75
N ILE A 440 8.92 1.19 -25.66
CA ILE A 440 7.52 1.45 -25.30
C ILE A 440 6.80 2.23 -26.40
N GLY A 441 7.46 3.23 -26.99
CA GLY A 441 6.94 4.00 -28.13
C GLY A 441 6.71 3.14 -29.37
N LEU A 442 7.68 2.28 -29.72
CA LEU A 442 7.56 1.34 -30.85
C LEU A 442 6.42 0.34 -30.62
N LEU A 443 6.35 -0.26 -29.42
CA LEU A 443 5.31 -1.21 -29.04
C LEU A 443 3.92 -0.57 -28.98
N GLY A 444 3.84 0.67 -28.50
CA GLY A 444 2.60 1.45 -28.51
C GLY A 444 2.05 1.58 -29.92
N ARG A 445 2.91 1.81 -30.92
CA ARG A 445 2.51 1.82 -32.33
C ARG A 445 2.14 0.43 -32.85
N CYS A 446 2.86 -0.62 -32.49
CA CYS A 446 2.50 -2.00 -32.86
C CYS A 446 1.10 -2.40 -32.37
N LYS A 447 0.69 -1.94 -31.18
CA LYS A 447 -0.65 -2.18 -30.63
C LYS A 447 -1.73 -1.40 -31.38
N THR A 448 -1.44 -0.20 -31.86
CA THR A 448 -2.40 0.61 -32.65
C THR A 448 -2.47 0.20 -34.13
N GLU A 449 -1.36 -0.27 -34.71
CA GLU A 449 -1.23 -0.65 -36.12
C GLU A 449 -0.77 -2.11 -36.24
N PRO A 450 -1.67 -3.10 -36.34
CA PRO A 450 -1.30 -4.52 -36.37
C PRO A 450 -0.45 -4.95 -37.56
N SER A 451 -0.36 -4.17 -38.63
CA SER A 451 0.53 -4.43 -39.77
C SER A 451 1.96 -3.95 -39.57
N PHE A 452 2.21 -3.13 -38.54
CA PHE A 452 3.51 -2.54 -38.26
C PHE A 452 4.21 -3.35 -37.16
N TYR A 453 5.29 -4.07 -37.52
CA TYR A 453 6.13 -4.81 -36.58
C TYR A 453 7.60 -4.56 -36.91
N PRO A 454 8.28 -3.61 -36.22
CA PRO A 454 9.64 -3.18 -36.52
C PRO A 454 10.66 -4.18 -35.99
N ARG A 455 10.62 -5.40 -36.51
CA ARG A 455 11.36 -6.57 -36.01
C ARG A 455 12.85 -6.32 -35.90
N ASN A 456 13.45 -5.77 -36.95
CA ASN A 456 14.90 -5.53 -37.01
C ASN A 456 15.34 -4.48 -35.98
N SER A 457 14.54 -3.42 -35.80
CA SER A 457 14.80 -2.39 -34.80
C SER A 457 14.70 -2.94 -33.37
N LEU A 458 13.69 -3.77 -33.08
CA LEU A 458 13.54 -4.40 -31.77
C LEU A 458 14.68 -5.38 -31.47
N MET A 459 15.05 -6.22 -32.44
CA MET A 459 16.19 -7.14 -32.32
C MET A 459 17.49 -6.39 -32.03
N GLN A 460 17.75 -5.29 -32.74
CA GLN A 460 18.94 -4.46 -32.53
C GLN A 460 18.95 -3.84 -31.12
N LEU A 461 17.80 -3.39 -30.63
CA LEU A 461 17.68 -2.78 -29.29
C LEU A 461 17.93 -3.79 -28.18
N VAL A 462 17.41 -5.00 -28.31
CA VAL A 462 17.63 -6.06 -27.31
C VAL A 462 19.12 -6.41 -27.27
N GLN A 463 19.75 -6.68 -28.43
CA GLN A 463 21.18 -7.04 -28.56
C GLN A 463 22.17 -6.08 -27.89
N MET A 464 21.77 -4.85 -27.55
CA MET A 464 22.60 -3.91 -26.81
C MET A 464 22.87 -4.32 -25.36
N HIS A 465 22.16 -5.33 -24.80
CA HIS A 465 22.24 -5.77 -23.40
C HIS A 465 21.94 -4.66 -22.37
N VAL A 466 21.11 -3.70 -22.75
CA VAL A 466 20.74 -2.52 -21.92
C VAL A 466 19.29 -2.62 -21.40
N LEU A 467 18.49 -3.51 -21.97
CA LEU A 467 17.07 -3.68 -21.68
C LEU A 467 16.81 -4.78 -20.64
N SER A 468 15.67 -4.66 -19.95
CA SER A 468 15.14 -5.65 -19.01
C SER A 468 13.63 -5.80 -19.24
N TYR A 469 13.03 -6.87 -18.74
CA TYR A 469 11.59 -7.08 -18.84
C TYR A 469 10.82 -5.95 -18.16
N SER A 470 11.24 -5.49 -16.98
CA SER A 470 10.58 -4.40 -16.24
C SER A 470 10.54 -3.07 -17.00
N LEU A 471 11.53 -2.80 -17.87
CA LEU A 471 11.58 -1.59 -18.70
C LEU A 471 10.69 -1.70 -19.96
N CYS A 472 10.40 -2.91 -20.43
CA CYS A 472 9.64 -3.12 -21.66
C CYS A 472 8.74 -4.38 -21.60
N PRO A 473 7.79 -4.48 -20.64
CA PRO A 473 7.04 -5.71 -20.39
C PRO A 473 6.23 -6.15 -21.63
N GLY A 474 5.74 -5.19 -22.42
CA GLY A 474 4.97 -5.47 -23.63
C GLY A 474 5.75 -6.09 -24.78
N LEU A 475 7.09 -6.16 -24.74
CA LEU A 475 7.88 -6.70 -25.85
C LEU A 475 7.66 -8.21 -26.00
N MET A 476 7.79 -8.96 -24.90
CA MET A 476 7.60 -10.41 -24.92
C MET A 476 6.12 -10.79 -25.12
N GLU A 477 5.18 -9.99 -24.65
CA GLU A 477 3.75 -10.16 -24.94
C GLU A 477 3.48 -10.12 -26.45
N VAL A 478 3.94 -9.07 -27.14
CA VAL A 478 3.76 -8.92 -28.59
C VAL A 478 4.51 -10.02 -29.35
N ALA A 479 5.70 -10.42 -28.89
CA ALA A 479 6.44 -11.51 -29.50
C ALA A 479 5.75 -12.88 -29.34
N LEU A 480 5.09 -13.12 -28.19
CA LEU A 480 4.26 -14.32 -27.96
C LEU A 480 3.02 -14.33 -28.86
N GLU A 481 2.30 -13.21 -28.98
CA GLU A 481 1.13 -13.07 -29.87
C GLU A 481 1.47 -13.33 -31.34
N ARG A 482 2.66 -12.88 -31.77
CA ARG A 482 3.15 -13.06 -33.14
C ARG A 482 3.91 -14.36 -33.36
N THR A 483 4.09 -15.17 -32.32
CA THR A 483 4.90 -16.40 -32.35
C THR A 483 6.33 -16.18 -32.90
N ASP A 484 6.93 -15.03 -32.61
CA ASP A 484 8.31 -14.69 -33.05
C ASP A 484 9.34 -15.39 -32.15
N VAL A 485 9.62 -16.66 -32.47
CA VAL A 485 10.49 -17.54 -31.67
C VAL A 485 11.90 -16.99 -31.48
N GLN A 486 12.43 -16.25 -32.45
CA GLN A 486 13.78 -15.68 -32.36
C GLN A 486 13.83 -14.51 -31.38
N MET A 487 12.80 -13.65 -31.41
CA MET A 487 12.71 -12.52 -30.48
C MET A 487 12.57 -13.02 -29.04
N LEU A 488 11.74 -14.04 -28.83
CA LEU A 488 11.57 -14.70 -27.52
C LEU A 488 12.86 -15.35 -27.04
N GLN A 489 13.59 -16.07 -27.91
CA GLN A 489 14.88 -16.67 -27.56
C GLN A 489 15.90 -15.61 -27.15
N LEU A 490 15.96 -14.48 -27.88
CA LEU A 490 16.88 -13.40 -27.57
C LEU A 490 16.53 -12.73 -26.23
N CYS A 491 15.26 -12.45 -25.96
CA CYS A 491 14.82 -11.91 -24.68
C CYS A 491 15.14 -12.86 -23.52
N LEU A 492 14.87 -14.17 -23.66
CA LEU A 492 15.19 -15.18 -22.64
C LEU A 492 16.69 -15.25 -22.31
N GLN A 493 17.56 -14.96 -23.27
CA GLN A 493 19.02 -14.97 -23.06
C GLN A 493 19.54 -13.68 -22.43
N GLN A 494 18.86 -12.55 -22.61
CA GLN A 494 19.39 -11.23 -22.28
C GLN A 494 18.69 -10.53 -21.12
N PHE A 495 17.40 -10.81 -20.87
CA PHE A 495 16.65 -10.15 -19.80
C PHE A 495 16.86 -10.89 -18.47
N PRO A 496 17.29 -10.19 -17.41
CA PRO A 496 17.56 -10.80 -16.11
C PRO A 496 16.31 -11.05 -15.25
N ASP A 497 15.20 -10.41 -15.57
CA ASP A 497 14.02 -10.21 -14.71
C ASP A 497 12.70 -10.69 -15.34
N ILE A 498 12.74 -11.76 -16.15
CA ILE A 498 11.56 -12.31 -16.82
C ILE A 498 10.66 -13.05 -15.80
N PRO A 499 9.36 -12.71 -15.70
CA PRO A 499 8.44 -13.44 -14.84
C PRO A 499 8.23 -14.89 -15.27
N GLU A 500 8.08 -15.80 -14.31
CA GLU A 500 7.91 -17.24 -14.54
C GLU A 500 6.68 -17.56 -15.41
N ALA A 501 5.62 -16.75 -15.30
CA ALA A 501 4.44 -16.87 -16.15
C ALA A 501 4.78 -16.71 -17.64
N VAL A 502 5.65 -15.76 -17.97
CA VAL A 502 6.08 -15.46 -19.34
C VAL A 502 7.05 -16.52 -19.83
N THR A 503 7.97 -16.99 -18.97
CA THR A 503 8.86 -18.12 -19.27
C THR A 503 8.08 -19.39 -19.60
N CYS A 504 7.04 -19.72 -18.82
CA CYS A 504 6.13 -20.83 -19.10
C CYS A 504 5.32 -20.63 -20.38
N ALA A 505 4.88 -19.40 -20.69
CA ALA A 505 4.22 -19.11 -21.95
C ALA A 505 5.16 -19.35 -23.15
N CYS A 506 6.44 -18.95 -23.04
CA CYS A 506 7.46 -19.26 -24.05
C CYS A 506 7.65 -20.78 -24.21
N LEU A 507 7.70 -21.53 -23.09
CA LEU A 507 7.80 -23.00 -23.12
C LEU A 507 6.64 -23.63 -23.88
N LYS A 508 5.41 -23.20 -23.61
CA LYS A 508 4.21 -23.69 -24.31
C LYS A 508 4.29 -23.42 -25.81
N VAL A 509 4.67 -22.20 -26.20
CA VAL A 509 4.83 -21.82 -27.61
C VAL A 509 5.89 -22.68 -28.27
N PHE A 510 7.11 -22.79 -27.70
CA PHE A 510 8.21 -23.56 -28.30
C PHE A 510 7.91 -25.07 -28.45
N LEU A 511 7.12 -25.64 -27.54
CA LEU A 511 6.65 -27.02 -27.64
C LEU A 511 5.50 -27.18 -28.66
N SER A 512 4.70 -26.13 -28.89
CA SER A 512 3.57 -26.15 -29.82
C SER A 512 3.93 -25.87 -31.28
N VAL A 513 5.04 -25.17 -31.56
CA VAL A 513 5.42 -24.77 -32.91
C VAL A 513 5.79 -26.01 -33.74
N GLY A 514 5.22 -26.15 -34.93
CA GLY A 514 5.48 -27.26 -35.84
C GLY A 514 6.91 -27.31 -36.37
N ASP A 515 7.41 -28.50 -36.67
CA ASP A 515 8.79 -28.71 -37.14
C ASP A 515 9.08 -28.01 -38.48
N SER A 516 8.11 -27.96 -39.39
CA SER A 516 8.21 -27.28 -40.69
C SER A 516 8.44 -25.77 -40.54
N THR A 517 7.69 -25.12 -39.66
CA THR A 517 7.83 -23.68 -39.38
C THR A 517 9.16 -23.34 -38.70
N LEU A 518 9.67 -24.22 -37.84
CA LEU A 518 10.96 -24.00 -37.19
C LEU A 518 12.12 -24.06 -38.20
N GLN A 519 12.04 -24.96 -39.19
CA GLN A 519 13.09 -25.13 -40.18
C GLN A 519 13.35 -23.87 -41.02
N GLU A 520 12.35 -23.02 -41.23
CA GLU A 520 12.46 -21.74 -41.93
C GLU A 520 12.95 -20.58 -41.03
N THR A 521 12.76 -20.66 -39.71
CA THR A 521 13.15 -19.59 -38.77
C THR A 521 14.65 -19.58 -38.42
N SER A 522 15.23 -18.38 -38.28
CA SER A 522 16.60 -18.20 -37.78
C SER A 522 16.62 -18.26 -36.24
N VAL A 523 17.15 -19.35 -35.69
CA VAL A 523 17.29 -19.60 -34.25
C VAL A 523 18.78 -19.64 -33.92
N ASN A 524 19.19 -19.09 -32.78
CA ASN A 524 20.57 -19.19 -32.31
C ASN A 524 20.86 -20.63 -31.87
N MET A 525 21.83 -21.30 -32.53
CA MET A 525 22.21 -22.70 -32.27
C MET A 525 23.40 -22.88 -31.33
N GLU A 526 23.98 -21.82 -30.75
CA GLU A 526 25.19 -21.88 -29.91
C GLU A 526 25.10 -22.86 -28.72
N SER A 527 23.87 -23.18 -28.29
CA SER A 527 23.59 -24.13 -27.21
C SER A 527 23.36 -25.58 -27.67
N VAL A 528 23.54 -25.89 -28.96
CA VAL A 528 23.36 -27.22 -29.55
C VAL A 528 24.58 -27.54 -30.42
N SER A 529 25.31 -28.62 -30.13
CA SER A 529 26.37 -29.10 -31.01
C SER A 529 25.79 -29.77 -32.26
N GLU A 530 26.29 -29.42 -33.45
CA GLU A 530 25.97 -30.15 -34.68
C GLU A 530 26.54 -31.56 -34.61
N TYR A 531 25.67 -32.55 -34.45
CA TYR A 531 26.03 -33.96 -34.60
C TYR A 531 25.86 -34.33 -36.08
N SER A 532 26.85 -33.99 -36.91
CA SER A 532 26.95 -34.53 -38.27
C SER A 532 27.84 -35.77 -38.25
N ASP A 533 27.29 -36.91 -38.67
CA ASP A 533 28.03 -38.10 -39.11
C ASP A 533 29.08 -37.70 -40.14
N ALA A 534 30.35 -37.63 -39.73
CA ALA A 534 31.48 -37.67 -40.64
C ALA A 534 32.20 -38.99 -40.37
N ALA A 535 31.93 -39.96 -41.24
CA ALA A 535 32.61 -41.23 -41.29
C ALA A 535 34.14 -41.03 -41.29
N HIS A 536 34.78 -41.42 -40.19
CA HIS A 536 36.17 -41.85 -40.23
C HIS A 536 36.24 -43.32 -39.87
N ASP A 537 36.38 -44.09 -40.94
CA ASP A 537 36.61 -45.51 -41.02
C ASP A 537 38.06 -45.78 -40.56
N GLU A 538 38.26 -46.00 -39.27
CA GLU A 538 39.44 -46.73 -38.77
C GLU A 538 38.98 -47.86 -37.84
N LYS A 539 39.21 -49.08 -38.33
CA LYS A 539 38.97 -50.34 -37.62
C LYS A 539 39.64 -50.31 -36.25
N MET A 540 38.85 -50.32 -35.19
CA MET A 540 39.31 -50.79 -33.88
C MET A 540 38.17 -51.56 -33.20
N GLU A 541 38.55 -52.67 -32.59
CA GLU A 541 37.71 -53.80 -32.19
C GLU A 541 36.49 -53.42 -31.33
N ALA A 542 35.37 -54.04 -31.63
CA ALA A 542 34.15 -53.95 -30.84
C ALA A 542 34.36 -54.52 -29.43
N GLN A 543 34.59 -53.64 -28.47
CA GLN A 543 34.28 -53.88 -27.06
C GLN A 543 33.05 -53.05 -26.72
N THR A 544 31.87 -53.62 -26.95
CA THR A 544 30.63 -53.19 -26.29
C THR A 544 30.67 -53.64 -24.83
N GLU A 545 31.50 -52.97 -24.04
CA GLU A 545 31.33 -52.91 -22.59
C GLU A 545 30.79 -51.51 -22.29
N ILE A 546 29.53 -51.46 -21.91
CA ILE A 546 29.03 -50.38 -21.07
C ILE A 546 30.02 -50.31 -19.90
N LEU A 547 30.78 -49.21 -19.80
CA LEU A 547 31.62 -48.94 -18.64
C LEU A 547 30.69 -48.73 -17.44
N GLN A 548 30.21 -49.84 -16.88
CA GLN A 548 29.71 -49.91 -15.53
C GLN A 548 30.84 -49.40 -14.65
N ASN A 549 30.61 -48.30 -13.93
CA ASN A 549 31.37 -48.03 -12.72
C ASN A 549 31.31 -49.31 -11.88
N GLY A 550 32.45 -49.97 -11.72
CA GLY A 550 32.55 -51.38 -11.34
C GLY A 550 31.93 -51.71 -9.99
N PHE A 551 30.63 -51.98 -9.99
CA PHE A 551 29.89 -52.54 -8.86
C PHE A 551 28.64 -53.28 -9.39
N ASN A 552 28.68 -54.62 -9.37
CA ASN A 552 27.48 -55.45 -9.40
C ASN A 552 27.15 -55.79 -7.94
N PRO A 553 26.03 -55.32 -7.38
CA PRO A 553 25.56 -55.87 -6.12
C PRO A 553 24.94 -57.24 -6.41
N GLU A 554 25.38 -58.26 -5.67
CA GLU A 554 24.73 -59.55 -5.65
C GLU A 554 23.23 -59.38 -5.33
N GLU A 555 22.42 -60.18 -6.02
CA GLU A 555 20.98 -60.23 -5.91
C GLU A 555 20.55 -60.45 -4.45
N ASP A 556 19.75 -59.54 -3.91
CA ASP A 556 18.89 -59.84 -2.76
C ASP A 556 17.43 -59.59 -3.12
N SER A 557 16.71 -60.71 -3.08
CA SER A 557 15.34 -61.02 -3.48
C SER A 557 14.29 -59.90 -3.38
N CYS A 558 13.63 -59.65 -4.51
CA CYS A 558 12.19 -59.35 -4.52
C CYS A 558 11.53 -60.14 -5.66
N ASP A 559 11.34 -61.43 -5.39
CA ASP A 559 10.43 -62.29 -6.16
C ASP A 559 9.00 -61.76 -6.03
N ASN A 560 8.55 -60.95 -7.01
CA ASN A 560 7.18 -60.91 -7.53
C ASN A 560 6.98 -59.79 -8.57
N CYS A 561 7.68 -59.88 -9.71
CA CYS A 561 7.18 -59.29 -10.97
C CYS A 561 7.74 -59.92 -12.25
N GLU A 562 8.46 -61.05 -12.18
CA GLU A 562 9.10 -61.65 -13.35
C GLU A 562 8.37 -62.86 -13.96
N ARG A 563 7.10 -63.11 -13.59
CA ARG A 563 6.35 -64.28 -14.12
C ARG A 563 5.42 -64.02 -15.30
N ALA A 564 5.42 -62.83 -15.88
CA ALA A 564 4.78 -62.62 -17.18
C ALA A 564 5.83 -62.08 -18.15
N LEU A 565 5.96 -62.73 -19.31
CA LEU A 565 6.87 -62.43 -20.43
C LEU A 565 8.21 -63.19 -20.42
N LYS A 566 8.14 -64.52 -20.38
CA LYS A 566 9.13 -65.37 -21.07
C LYS A 566 8.56 -65.83 -22.41
N GLU A 567 8.75 -65.03 -23.45
CA GLU A 567 8.84 -65.50 -24.84
C GLU A 567 10.02 -64.78 -25.52
N LYS A 568 10.99 -65.55 -26.01
CA LYS A 568 12.11 -65.12 -26.87
C LYS A 568 11.70 -65.36 -28.34
N PRO A 569 12.44 -64.88 -29.36
CA PRO A 569 12.75 -63.50 -29.72
C PRO A 569 12.48 -63.26 -31.24
N GLN A 570 12.00 -62.09 -31.65
CA GLN A 570 12.13 -61.69 -33.06
C GLN A 570 12.71 -60.29 -33.17
N ALA A 571 13.72 -60.22 -34.04
CA ALA A 571 14.66 -59.15 -34.27
C ALA A 571 14.02 -57.79 -34.53
N THR A 572 14.55 -56.75 -33.91
CA THR A 572 14.68 -55.41 -34.52
C THR A 572 15.64 -54.56 -33.69
N VAL A 573 16.83 -54.32 -34.27
CA VAL A 573 17.63 -53.10 -34.25
C VAL A 573 17.79 -52.35 -32.92
N GLU A 574 19.01 -52.34 -32.40
CA GLU A 574 19.50 -51.36 -31.43
C GLU A 574 19.31 -49.94 -32.01
N GLU A 575 18.26 -49.24 -31.59
CA GLU A 575 18.10 -47.81 -31.88
C GLU A 575 19.09 -47.03 -31.02
N THR A 576 20.18 -46.58 -31.64
CA THR A 576 20.94 -45.42 -31.17
C THR A 576 19.96 -44.27 -30.95
N ALA A 577 19.84 -43.82 -29.69
CA ALA A 577 18.81 -42.87 -29.27
C ALA A 577 18.98 -41.53 -30.02
N SER A 578 18.17 -41.34 -31.07
CA SER A 578 18.06 -40.08 -31.77
C SER A 578 17.40 -39.02 -30.85
N CYS A 579 17.79 -37.76 -31.02
CA CYS A 579 17.23 -36.66 -30.22
C CYS A 579 15.71 -36.59 -30.42
N PRO A 580 14.88 -36.55 -29.36
CA PRO A 580 13.42 -36.55 -29.49
C PRO A 580 12.85 -35.26 -30.09
N VAL A 581 13.69 -34.23 -30.26
CA VAL A 581 13.32 -32.94 -30.84
C VAL A 581 14.36 -32.50 -31.88
N ILE A 582 13.93 -31.76 -32.89
CA ILE A 582 14.84 -31.17 -33.89
C ILE A 582 15.84 -30.18 -33.23
N PRO A 583 17.05 -30.00 -33.77
CA PRO A 583 18.10 -29.15 -33.19
C PRO A 583 17.63 -27.72 -32.89
N LYS A 584 16.77 -27.16 -33.74
CA LYS A 584 16.21 -25.81 -33.54
C LYS A 584 15.32 -25.71 -32.30
N ARG A 585 14.46 -26.72 -32.07
CA ARG A 585 13.62 -26.79 -30.88
C ARG A 585 14.48 -27.03 -29.63
N ALA A 586 15.49 -27.88 -29.74
CA ALA A 586 16.47 -28.08 -28.66
C ALA A 586 17.12 -26.76 -28.22
N ALA A 587 17.53 -25.90 -29.15
CA ALA A 587 18.13 -24.60 -28.84
C ALA A 587 17.17 -23.64 -28.12
N LEU A 588 15.88 -23.66 -28.49
CA LEU A 588 14.84 -22.86 -27.83
C LEU A 588 14.56 -23.37 -26.41
N LEU A 589 14.46 -24.69 -26.23
CA LEU A 589 14.28 -25.30 -24.90
C LEU A 589 15.49 -25.05 -23.99
N ASN A 590 16.70 -25.10 -24.53
CA ASN A 590 17.92 -24.79 -23.78
C ASN A 590 18.01 -23.31 -23.37
N ALA A 591 17.32 -22.39 -24.05
CA ALA A 591 17.18 -21.01 -23.59
C ALA A 591 16.31 -20.92 -22.34
N ILE A 592 15.26 -21.73 -22.25
CA ILE A 592 14.36 -21.79 -21.08
C ILE A 592 15.09 -22.41 -19.88
N LEU A 593 15.82 -23.51 -20.07
CA LEU A 593 16.57 -24.15 -18.99
C LEU A 593 17.62 -23.24 -18.33
N ARG A 594 18.09 -22.22 -19.07
CA ARG A 594 19.07 -21.24 -18.59
C ARG A 594 18.44 -19.99 -17.97
N SER A 595 17.12 -19.81 -18.12
CA SER A 595 16.42 -18.66 -17.52
C SER A 595 16.43 -18.75 -15.99
N ALA A 596 16.54 -17.60 -15.33
CA ALA A 596 16.41 -17.55 -13.87
C ALA A 596 14.96 -17.78 -13.48
N TYR A 597 14.72 -18.57 -12.44
CA TYR A 597 13.37 -18.84 -11.94
C TYR A 597 13.37 -19.01 -10.43
N SER A 598 12.20 -18.77 -9.82
CA SER A 598 11.87 -19.21 -8.48
C SER A 598 10.88 -20.37 -8.53
N GLU A 599 11.22 -21.49 -7.87
CA GLU A 599 10.38 -22.69 -7.82
C GLU A 599 8.94 -22.42 -7.36
N ALA A 600 8.78 -21.61 -6.30
CA ALA A 600 7.46 -21.28 -5.75
C ALA A 600 6.54 -20.56 -6.74
N PHE A 601 7.11 -19.76 -7.64
CA PHE A 601 6.37 -18.99 -8.65
C PHE A 601 6.25 -19.73 -9.99
N LEU A 602 7.18 -20.64 -10.31
CA LEU A 602 7.16 -21.43 -11.54
C LEU A 602 6.15 -22.58 -11.47
N LEU A 603 6.09 -23.29 -10.33
CA LEU A 603 5.27 -24.50 -10.15
C LEU A 603 3.79 -24.33 -10.53
N PRO A 604 3.07 -23.25 -10.13
CA PRO A 604 1.68 -23.05 -10.53
C PRO A 604 1.50 -23.00 -12.05
N HIS A 605 2.41 -22.36 -12.77
CA HIS A 605 2.32 -22.14 -14.21
C HIS A 605 2.68 -23.39 -15.03
N LEU A 606 3.51 -24.29 -14.49
CA LEU A 606 3.86 -25.57 -15.10
C LEU A 606 2.69 -26.57 -15.13
N LYS A 607 1.71 -26.42 -14.24
CA LYS A 607 0.48 -27.25 -14.21
C LYS A 607 -0.44 -27.00 -15.40
N ASP A 608 -0.32 -25.83 -16.02
CA ASP A 608 -1.15 -25.42 -17.15
C ASP A 608 -0.60 -25.90 -18.50
N ILE A 609 0.49 -26.68 -18.52
CA ILE A 609 1.08 -27.21 -19.75
C ILE A 609 0.37 -28.52 -20.14
N PRO A 610 0.01 -28.71 -21.43
CA PRO A 610 -0.61 -29.96 -21.88
C PRO A 610 0.26 -31.19 -21.61
N ALA A 611 -0.40 -32.29 -21.21
CA ALA A 611 0.23 -33.58 -20.92
C ALA A 611 1.22 -34.06 -22.00
N GLN A 612 0.84 -33.95 -23.28
CA GLN A 612 1.69 -34.35 -24.41
C GLN A 612 3.01 -33.55 -24.47
N HIS A 613 2.94 -32.25 -24.20
CA HIS A 613 4.09 -31.35 -24.20
C HIS A 613 5.01 -31.64 -23.01
N ILE A 614 4.44 -31.96 -21.84
CA ILE A 614 5.19 -32.38 -20.65
C ILE A 614 5.95 -33.68 -20.93
N THR A 615 5.31 -34.69 -21.53
CA THR A 615 5.96 -35.95 -21.87
C THR A 615 7.11 -35.75 -22.86
N LEU A 616 6.90 -34.95 -23.92
CA LEU A 616 7.96 -34.62 -24.89
C LEU A 616 9.13 -33.89 -24.23
N PHE A 617 8.83 -32.92 -23.35
CA PHE A 617 9.87 -32.16 -22.67
C PHE A 617 10.66 -33.03 -21.67
N LEU A 618 9.98 -33.90 -20.91
CA LEU A 618 10.64 -34.88 -20.03
C LEU A 618 11.52 -35.87 -20.80
N GLN A 619 11.08 -36.34 -21.98
CA GLN A 619 11.90 -37.19 -22.86
C GLN A 619 13.14 -36.46 -23.33
N TYR A 620 13.01 -35.18 -23.70
CA TYR A 620 14.15 -34.35 -24.09
C TYR A 620 15.14 -34.12 -22.94
N LEU A 621 14.66 -33.82 -21.74
CA LEU A 621 15.51 -33.67 -20.55
C LEU A 621 16.24 -34.98 -20.19
N TYR A 622 15.56 -36.12 -20.32
CA TYR A 622 16.18 -37.42 -20.12
C TYR A 622 17.24 -37.73 -21.19
N PHE A 623 17.00 -37.33 -22.44
CA PHE A 623 18.00 -37.42 -23.50
C PHE A 623 19.24 -36.56 -23.20
N LEU A 624 19.05 -35.30 -22.79
CA LEU A 624 20.15 -34.42 -22.39
C LEU A 624 20.94 -35.01 -21.22
N TYR A 625 20.23 -35.57 -20.23
CA TYR A 625 20.83 -36.24 -19.09
C TYR A 625 21.72 -37.43 -19.54
N LEU A 626 21.21 -38.32 -20.40
CA LEU A 626 22.00 -39.46 -20.91
C LEU A 626 23.26 -38.98 -21.62
N LYS A 627 23.15 -37.92 -22.43
CA LYS A 627 24.30 -37.32 -23.12
C LYS A 627 25.31 -36.65 -22.18
N CYS A 628 24.87 -36.05 -21.07
CA CYS A 628 25.79 -35.61 -20.02
C CYS A 628 26.56 -36.79 -19.43
N SER A 629 25.89 -37.92 -19.20
CA SER A 629 26.47 -39.09 -18.52
C SER A 629 27.45 -39.91 -19.37
N GLU A 630 27.41 -39.77 -20.71
CA GLU A 630 28.37 -40.40 -21.62
C GLU A 630 29.79 -39.78 -21.50
N ASN A 631 29.90 -38.53 -21.05
CA ASN A 631 31.16 -37.82 -20.93
C ASN A 631 31.73 -37.91 -19.50
N ALA A 632 33.04 -38.20 -19.38
CA ALA A 632 33.73 -38.26 -18.07
C ALA A 632 33.65 -36.94 -17.27
N THR A 633 33.52 -35.80 -17.96
CA THR A 633 33.38 -34.48 -17.34
C THR A 633 31.94 -34.14 -16.93
N MET A 634 30.95 -34.99 -17.24
CA MET A 634 29.52 -34.75 -16.99
C MET A 634 29.01 -33.42 -17.57
N THR A 635 29.58 -32.99 -18.70
CA THR A 635 29.23 -31.75 -19.40
C THR A 635 28.83 -32.02 -20.85
N LEU A 636 27.88 -31.24 -21.37
CA LEU A 636 27.48 -31.30 -22.77
C LEU A 636 28.46 -30.51 -23.66
N PRO A 637 28.65 -30.92 -24.93
CA PRO A 637 29.38 -30.12 -25.92
C PRO A 637 28.57 -28.89 -26.38
N GLY A 638 29.23 -27.73 -26.53
CA GLY A 638 28.62 -26.47 -27.00
C GLY A 638 29.26 -25.22 -26.37
N VAL A 639 28.90 -24.03 -26.87
CA VAL A 639 29.43 -22.75 -26.33
C VAL A 639 28.78 -22.43 -24.99
N HIS A 640 27.48 -22.70 -24.84
CA HIS A 640 26.71 -22.48 -23.61
C HIS A 640 25.61 -23.55 -23.39
N PRO A 641 25.95 -24.80 -23.07
CA PRO A 641 24.97 -25.85 -22.83
C PRO A 641 24.29 -25.72 -21.44
N PRO A 642 23.07 -26.29 -21.25
CA PRO A 642 22.48 -26.45 -19.92
C PRO A 642 23.36 -27.32 -19.02
N THR A 643 23.41 -27.00 -17.72
CA THR A 643 24.17 -27.79 -16.74
C THR A 643 23.37 -29.02 -16.28
N LEU A 644 24.07 -30.04 -15.74
CA LEU A 644 23.41 -31.21 -15.17
C LEU A 644 22.42 -30.84 -14.06
N ASN A 645 22.78 -29.89 -13.20
CA ASN A 645 21.90 -29.41 -12.13
C ASN A 645 20.63 -28.78 -12.71
N GLN A 646 20.74 -27.90 -13.71
CA GLN A 646 19.57 -27.33 -14.37
C GLN A 646 18.68 -28.43 -14.97
N ILE A 647 19.26 -29.43 -15.62
CA ILE A 647 18.47 -30.55 -16.19
C ILE A 647 17.73 -31.32 -15.08
N MET A 648 18.43 -31.65 -13.99
CA MET A 648 17.83 -32.39 -12.87
C MET A 648 16.75 -31.58 -12.14
N ASP A 649 17.00 -30.29 -11.89
CA ASP A 649 16.04 -29.39 -11.24
C ASP A 649 14.77 -29.29 -12.08
N TRP A 650 14.88 -29.12 -13.40
CA TRP A 650 13.72 -29.09 -14.30
C TRP A 650 12.98 -30.43 -14.40
N ILE A 651 13.67 -31.58 -14.30
CA ILE A 651 13.01 -32.89 -14.19
C ILE A 651 12.19 -32.96 -12.90
N CYS A 652 12.77 -32.57 -11.76
CA CYS A 652 12.07 -32.53 -10.47
C CYS A 652 10.84 -31.62 -10.52
N LEU A 653 11.00 -30.38 -11.00
CA LEU A 653 9.92 -29.38 -11.10
C LEU A 653 8.75 -29.86 -11.96
N LEU A 654 9.03 -30.51 -13.10
CA LEU A 654 7.99 -31.04 -13.98
C LEU A 654 7.24 -32.21 -13.33
N LEU A 655 7.96 -33.09 -12.62
CA LEU A 655 7.35 -34.18 -11.88
C LEU A 655 6.51 -33.64 -10.71
N ASP A 656 7.01 -32.70 -9.92
CA ASP A 656 6.29 -32.12 -8.79
C ASP A 656 5.02 -31.37 -9.23
N ALA A 657 5.08 -30.66 -10.36
CA ALA A 657 3.91 -29.98 -10.90
C ALA A 657 2.85 -30.95 -11.45
N ASN A 658 3.27 -32.03 -12.14
CA ASN A 658 2.39 -32.83 -13.00
C ASN A 658 2.35 -34.33 -12.68
N PHE A 659 2.84 -34.77 -11.52
CA PHE A 659 2.98 -36.19 -11.15
C PHE A 659 1.72 -37.03 -11.43
N THR A 660 0.55 -36.56 -10.98
CA THR A 660 -0.72 -37.28 -11.15
C THR A 660 -1.08 -37.47 -12.63
N VAL A 661 -0.79 -36.49 -13.47
CA VAL A 661 -1.03 -36.55 -14.91
C VAL A 661 -0.03 -37.47 -15.58
N VAL A 662 1.26 -37.34 -15.25
CA VAL A 662 2.35 -38.13 -15.86
C VAL A 662 2.21 -39.63 -15.55
N VAL A 663 1.79 -40.01 -14.34
CA VAL A 663 1.57 -41.42 -13.95
C VAL A 663 0.42 -42.08 -14.74
N MET A 664 -0.57 -41.30 -15.16
CA MET A 664 -1.73 -41.79 -15.92
C MET A 664 -1.44 -41.97 -17.41
N ILE A 665 -0.32 -41.45 -17.91
CA ILE A 665 0.09 -41.53 -19.32
C ILE A 665 0.91 -42.82 -19.55
N PRO A 666 0.44 -43.77 -20.38
CA PRO A 666 1.14 -45.04 -20.58
C PRO A 666 2.53 -44.86 -21.21
N GLU A 667 2.72 -43.87 -22.08
CA GLU A 667 3.99 -43.53 -22.72
C GLU A 667 5.05 -43.05 -21.72
N ALA A 668 4.62 -42.38 -20.63
CA ALA A 668 5.50 -41.88 -19.60
C ALA A 668 5.95 -42.97 -18.61
N LYS A 669 5.23 -44.11 -18.52
CA LYS A 669 5.56 -45.20 -17.60
C LYS A 669 6.96 -45.77 -17.83
N LYS A 670 7.36 -45.95 -19.10
CA LYS A 670 8.71 -46.43 -19.46
C LYS A 670 9.77 -45.43 -19.00
N LEU A 671 9.54 -44.14 -19.25
CA LEU A 671 10.45 -43.05 -18.86
C LEU A 671 10.60 -42.95 -17.33
N LEU A 672 9.50 -43.02 -16.58
CA LEU A 672 9.51 -42.99 -15.12
C LEU A 672 10.26 -44.19 -14.52
N LEU A 673 10.08 -45.39 -15.09
CA LEU A 673 10.83 -46.58 -14.66
C LEU A 673 12.33 -46.42 -14.92
N SER A 674 12.72 -45.83 -16.04
CA SER A 674 14.13 -45.52 -16.35
C SER A 674 14.72 -44.52 -15.35
N LEU A 675 14.00 -43.42 -15.07
CA LEU A 675 14.40 -42.42 -14.08
C LEU A 675 14.50 -43.03 -12.67
N TYR A 676 13.55 -43.88 -12.28
CA TYR A 676 13.57 -44.56 -10.98
C TYR A 676 14.78 -45.50 -10.83
N LYS A 677 15.04 -46.36 -11.83
CA LYS A 677 16.23 -47.23 -11.83
C LYS A 677 17.51 -46.43 -11.73
N PHE A 678 17.56 -45.31 -12.45
CA PHE A 678 18.69 -44.39 -12.41
C PHE A 678 18.90 -43.76 -11.03
N VAL A 679 17.86 -43.17 -10.43
CA VAL A 679 17.94 -42.57 -9.09
C VAL A 679 18.37 -43.62 -8.06
N LYS A 680 17.85 -44.85 -8.16
CA LYS A 680 18.29 -45.97 -7.31
C LYS A 680 19.78 -46.26 -7.46
N SER A 681 20.30 -46.26 -8.68
CA SER A 681 21.74 -46.43 -8.97
C SER A 681 22.57 -45.27 -8.40
N GLN A 682 22.12 -44.02 -8.55
CA GLN A 682 22.83 -42.86 -7.98
C GLN A 682 22.84 -42.87 -6.46
N ILE A 683 21.73 -43.21 -5.81
CA ILE A 683 21.68 -43.35 -4.34
C ILE A 683 22.68 -44.41 -3.88
N CYS A 684 22.79 -45.53 -4.60
CA CYS A 684 23.77 -46.57 -4.31
C CYS A 684 25.19 -46.02 -4.45
N ILE A 685 25.52 -45.33 -5.54
CA ILE A 685 26.84 -44.71 -5.74
C ILE A 685 27.16 -43.69 -4.65
N CYS A 686 26.24 -42.79 -4.31
CA CYS A 686 26.43 -41.82 -3.22
C CYS A 686 26.63 -42.52 -1.87
N SER A 687 25.93 -43.64 -1.62
CA SER A 687 26.12 -44.42 -0.40
C SER A 687 27.50 -45.06 -0.32
N GLU A 688 28.03 -45.58 -1.43
CA GLU A 688 29.39 -46.11 -1.50
C GLU A 688 30.45 -45.01 -1.39
N LEU A 689 30.23 -43.85 -2.02
CA LEU A 689 31.10 -42.67 -1.88
C LEU A 689 31.15 -42.17 -0.44
N ASN A 690 30.02 -42.15 0.27
CA ASN A 690 29.97 -41.79 1.69
C ASN A 690 30.76 -42.77 2.57
N LYS A 691 30.79 -44.08 2.22
CA LYS A 691 31.65 -45.06 2.93
C LYS A 691 33.13 -44.76 2.71
N ILE A 692 33.50 -44.30 1.51
CA ILE A 692 34.88 -43.95 1.14
C ILE A 692 35.31 -42.60 1.75
N GLU A 693 34.39 -41.67 2.00
CA GLU A 693 34.67 -40.37 2.61
C GLU A 693 35.34 -40.51 3.99
N VAL A 694 34.87 -41.45 4.80
CA VAL A 694 35.45 -41.74 6.13
C VAL A 694 36.92 -42.17 6.00
N SER A 695 37.20 -43.07 5.06
CA SER A 695 38.57 -43.52 4.77
C SER A 695 39.45 -42.41 4.21
N PHE A 696 38.91 -41.50 3.39
CA PHE A 696 39.64 -40.33 2.89
C PHE A 696 39.96 -39.33 4.01
N ARG A 697 39.03 -39.12 4.94
CA ARG A 697 39.23 -38.25 6.10
C ARG A 697 40.31 -38.81 7.03
N GLU A 698 40.34 -40.12 7.24
CA GLU A 698 41.42 -40.80 7.97
C GLU A 698 42.76 -40.73 7.24
N LEU A 699 42.78 -40.91 5.91
CA LEU A 699 44.00 -40.74 5.11
C LEU A 699 44.53 -39.30 5.14
N GLN A 700 43.65 -38.29 5.07
CA GLN A 700 44.05 -36.89 5.25
C GLN A 700 44.63 -36.64 6.64
N LYS A 701 44.02 -37.22 7.69
CA LYS A 701 44.52 -37.12 9.06
C LYS A 701 45.89 -37.78 9.21
N LEU A 702 46.08 -38.99 8.66
CA LEU A 702 47.37 -39.68 8.65
C LEU A 702 48.44 -38.95 7.83
N ASN A 703 48.05 -38.24 6.76
CA ASN A 703 48.98 -37.44 5.97
C ASN A 703 49.36 -36.12 6.68
N GLN A 704 48.43 -35.52 7.44
CA GLN A 704 48.72 -34.40 8.34
C GLN A 704 49.64 -34.84 9.49
N GLU A 705 49.40 -36.02 10.07
CA GLU A 705 50.23 -36.61 11.13
C GLU A 705 51.64 -37.03 10.63
N LYS A 706 51.78 -37.46 9.37
CA LYS A 706 53.10 -37.71 8.75
C LYS A 706 53.92 -36.44 8.57
N ASN A 707 53.28 -35.31 8.29
CA ASN A 707 53.95 -34.01 8.21
C ASN A 707 54.26 -33.42 9.60
N SER A 708 53.72 -33.99 10.68
CA SER A 708 53.96 -33.59 12.07
C SER A 708 54.81 -34.60 12.86
N ARG A 709 55.56 -35.48 12.19
CA ARG A 709 56.60 -36.28 12.87
C ARG A 709 57.84 -35.43 13.06
N GLU A 710 58.01 -34.90 14.27
CA GLU A 710 59.30 -34.41 14.73
C GLU A 710 60.33 -35.55 14.67
N LEU A 711 61.57 -35.22 14.27
CA LEU A 711 62.64 -36.16 13.89
C LEU A 711 63.13 -37.08 15.03
N TYR A 712 62.58 -36.99 16.24
CA TYR A 712 62.83 -37.93 17.32
C TYR A 712 61.68 -37.93 18.34
N SER A 713 61.48 -39.04 19.03
CA SER A 713 60.60 -39.15 20.20
C SER A 713 61.37 -39.78 21.36
N ILE A 714 61.19 -39.28 22.59
CA ILE A 714 61.66 -39.94 23.82
C ILE A 714 60.47 -40.64 24.44
N GLU A 715 60.55 -41.96 24.54
CA GLU A 715 59.57 -42.78 25.26
C GLU A 715 60.20 -43.23 26.58
N VAL A 716 59.48 -43.02 27.68
CA VAL A 716 59.88 -43.48 29.02
C VAL A 716 59.23 -44.83 29.26
N LEU A 717 60.05 -45.87 29.38
CA LEU A 717 59.63 -47.21 29.77
C LEU A 717 59.82 -47.36 31.28
N GLU A 718 58.73 -47.53 32.03
CA GLU A 718 58.80 -47.99 33.42
C GLU A 718 59.07 -49.50 33.42
N LEU A 719 60.26 -49.87 33.86
CA LEU A 719 60.65 -51.27 34.10
C LEU A 719 60.20 -51.66 35.50
N PHE A 720 59.25 -52.60 35.59
CA PHE A 720 58.92 -53.34 36.82
C PHE A 720 59.63 -54.69 36.84
#